data_AF-A0AA88TQX7-F1
#
_entry.id   AF-A0AA88TQX7-F1
#
_cell.length_a   1.000
_cell.length_b   1.000
_cell.length_c   1.000
_cell.angle_alpha   90.00
_cell.angle_beta   90.00
_cell.angle_gamma   90.00
#
_symmetry.space_group_name_H-M   'P 1'
#
loop_
_entity.id
_entity.type
_entity.pdbx_description
1 polymer ?
#
loop_
_entity_poly.entity_id
_entity_poly.type
_entity_poly.pdbx_seq_one_letter_code
_entity_poly.pdbx_strand_id
1 'polypeptide(L)'
;MLRRTRTAKVYTEPATDDESDDMTSNQKDDSEELEEWLPNSNEGKPKGRRQRGTDETAEKKKVTKRVAKPKEPKPKEPKAKAERKPRAARVPKAKKEKTSTEQQIEDAVPPKLESQQHVKIKEERLSMNLSSNNAAVPGDMPDECPSSSQDFPKVKKEEPDDSFTFEEPAQKKQKTTNAAQGRPIKLKSGSSCVEDLQMNWDPIQVLAVKTGVEQWVCANIVQLFQEENTIPFMVRYRKELINHMDADAVRDVQLTLEELRSVAKKTKSVAQTLKKDGVLTSELEAALKNCTTADEIDHVYSPYKKGSKLSKARRAKELGLEPVAQALLQTPQTLDLHSSIQPNTKGLSTLDEVATGVQEILADMIAKDKETLTYVQSLCERSAVTIHSSVSKTALKEQQPQEGNQKSKPKDIAKFSLYTDFTCDVKRIHHHQTLAINRGENLKILTVKVNIPDWVKNDFCRWCVSVRWRPQGFTRPELMTVLKNATEDSYKRFILPFLSRGYRSKLTSSAEKESIAMFVRNLRQRLLMCPVRGRVIMGVDPGFHHGCKIAVLSPTSQILQTDVVYLHGHAKHKEAEKLRHLMFKHSCQTIVIGNGKACRETEAFFTDLIKQHFFKPLDVSYCITDEAGASIYSVSPEAVKEMPDMDPNLRSAVSIGRRVQDPLAELIKIDPKHIGIGTYQHDVSQSLLRAALDGVVQECVSFVGVDINICSETLMRHIAGLNAGRARNIMEWKEKNGPFLNREQLKLVKGLGPKSFQQCAGFIRINPETVRSNVGSGGKEGLEVPLKQTAEKKKVKGSGSTSNQFNPLDQTCIHPESYSIALRFLSQIGGSLNQTGSVALRQSIESSVKSRGLDVLAKSLDTTPETLQLIVDGLTQPPGFDIRQDFEQADFKREIVSMNDLHDGMVLTGRVTNTALFGAFVDIGVGRSGLIPNRFITPEKLPADQRRRSLALGPGERVEVRVINVDLQRNRITLDLIRLLR
;
A
#
# COMPACT_ATOMS: atom_id res chain seq x y z
N MET A 1 -10.43 -0.71 -51.20
CA MET A 1 -9.91 0.28 -52.17
C MET A 1 -8.48 0.67 -51.77
N LEU A 2 -7.67 1.15 -52.73
CA LEU A 2 -6.25 1.50 -52.54
C LEU A 2 -6.03 2.94 -52.04
N ARG A 3 -4.76 3.22 -51.68
CA ARG A 3 -4.09 4.54 -51.49
C ARG A 3 -4.14 5.13 -50.07
N ARG A 4 -3.06 5.77 -49.57
CA ARG A 4 -1.63 5.82 -50.00
C ARG A 4 -0.77 6.31 -48.82
N THR A 5 0.46 5.83 -48.70
CA THR A 5 1.52 6.45 -47.89
C THR A 5 2.19 7.61 -48.66
N ARG A 6 2.89 8.49 -47.95
CA ARG A 6 3.82 9.49 -48.52
C ARG A 6 5.08 9.60 -47.65
N THR A 7 6.19 9.99 -48.28
CA THR A 7 7.56 9.80 -47.78
C THR A 7 8.23 11.12 -47.40
N ALA A 8 9.30 11.02 -46.60
CA ALA A 8 10.20 12.14 -46.30
C ALA A 8 11.10 12.52 -47.49
N LYS A 9 11.82 13.64 -47.35
CA LYS A 9 13.05 13.95 -48.09
C LYS A 9 14.10 14.50 -47.12
N VAL A 10 15.36 14.20 -47.41
CA VAL A 10 16.57 14.78 -46.81
C VAL A 10 17.36 15.44 -47.95
N TYR A 11 18.19 16.42 -47.64
CA TYR A 11 19.25 16.95 -48.51
C TYR A 11 20.50 17.19 -47.67
N THR A 12 21.67 17.16 -48.31
CA THR A 12 22.99 17.07 -47.66
C THR A 12 24.03 17.93 -48.38
N GLU A 13 25.02 18.41 -47.62
CA GLU A 13 26.39 18.75 -48.07
C GLU A 13 26.56 19.98 -49.01
N PRO A 14 27.79 20.50 -49.22
CA PRO A 14 29.12 19.94 -48.89
C PRO A 14 30.00 20.78 -47.92
N ALA A 15 31.26 20.37 -47.78
CA ALA A 15 32.33 20.99 -46.99
C ALA A 15 33.51 21.47 -47.87
N THR A 16 34.45 22.23 -47.29
CA THR A 16 35.77 22.61 -47.84
C THR A 16 36.77 22.81 -46.70
N ASP A 17 38.06 22.59 -46.96
CA ASP A 17 39.16 22.50 -45.99
C ASP A 17 40.07 23.76 -45.96
N ASP A 18 41.20 23.65 -45.23
CA ASP A 18 42.46 24.44 -45.32
C ASP A 18 42.46 25.96 -44.94
N GLU A 19 43.59 26.60 -44.62
CA GLU A 19 44.69 26.27 -43.69
C GLU A 19 45.45 27.58 -43.29
N SER A 20 46.36 27.51 -42.29
CA SER A 20 47.49 28.42 -41.95
C SER A 20 47.43 29.97 -42.09
N ASP A 21 47.76 30.65 -40.99
CA ASP A 21 48.62 31.85 -40.80
C ASP A 21 49.09 32.72 -42.00
N ASP A 22 48.94 34.05 -41.87
CA ASP A 22 50.11 34.96 -41.67
C ASP A 22 49.70 36.33 -41.08
N MET A 23 50.66 37.08 -40.54
CA MET A 23 50.55 38.45 -40.02
C MET A 23 51.01 39.50 -41.04
N THR A 24 50.33 40.65 -41.13
CA THR A 24 50.94 41.96 -40.77
C THR A 24 50.01 43.17 -40.94
N SER A 25 50.06 44.06 -39.94
CA SER A 25 49.81 45.52 -39.97
C SER A 25 48.75 46.11 -40.93
N ASN A 26 47.73 46.77 -40.35
CA ASN A 26 47.81 48.25 -40.30
C ASN A 26 47.00 48.91 -39.17
N GLN A 27 47.73 49.61 -38.28
CA GLN A 27 47.36 50.83 -37.55
C GLN A 27 45.89 51.05 -37.11
N LYS A 28 45.64 50.91 -35.80
CA LYS A 28 45.09 52.03 -35.00
C LYS A 28 45.25 51.81 -33.49
N ASP A 29 46.17 52.59 -32.93
CA ASP A 29 46.53 52.68 -31.51
C ASP A 29 45.52 53.61 -30.77
N ASP A 30 45.44 53.70 -29.43
CA ASP A 30 46.25 53.04 -28.40
C ASP A 30 45.51 52.87 -27.04
N SER A 31 46.23 52.32 -26.06
CA SER A 31 45.90 51.91 -24.67
C SER A 31 45.23 52.90 -23.70
N GLU A 32 44.43 52.36 -22.76
CA GLU A 32 44.48 52.52 -21.28
C GLU A 32 43.28 51.69 -20.69
N GLU A 33 43.36 50.74 -19.73
CA GLU A 33 44.10 50.59 -18.45
C GLU A 33 43.69 51.63 -17.37
N LEU A 34 43.52 51.32 -16.07
CA LEU A 34 43.70 50.09 -15.26
C LEU A 34 42.82 50.16 -13.97
N GLU A 35 42.76 49.04 -13.24
CA GLU A 35 42.59 48.87 -11.77
C GLU A 35 41.49 49.50 -10.87
N GLU A 36 41.29 48.75 -9.78
CA GLU A 36 40.57 48.91 -8.52
C GLU A 36 40.38 50.33 -7.92
N TRP A 37 39.17 50.63 -7.37
CA TRP A 37 39.08 51.60 -6.27
C TRP A 37 37.92 51.43 -5.27
N LEU A 38 38.23 51.76 -4.01
CA LEU A 38 37.34 51.96 -2.86
C LEU A 38 37.82 53.21 -2.09
N PRO A 39 36.97 53.79 -1.23
CA PRO A 39 35.82 54.64 -1.55
C PRO A 39 36.20 56.14 -1.45
N ASN A 40 35.27 57.06 -1.72
CA ASN A 40 35.28 58.30 -0.92
C ASN A 40 33.95 59.04 -0.80
N SER A 41 33.78 59.67 0.37
CA SER A 41 32.89 60.81 0.57
C SER A 41 33.52 62.09 0.02
N ASN A 42 32.73 63.13 -0.26
CA ASN A 42 33.28 64.48 -0.35
C ASN A 42 32.36 65.52 0.34
N GLU A 43 32.96 66.61 0.83
CA GLU A 43 32.30 67.58 1.71
C GLU A 43 31.53 68.68 0.97
N GLY A 44 30.49 69.21 1.63
CA GLY A 44 29.85 70.49 1.29
C GLY A 44 29.79 71.42 2.51
N LYS A 45 30.63 72.46 2.53
CA LYS A 45 30.69 73.55 3.53
C LYS A 45 30.50 74.91 2.81
N PRO A 46 30.33 76.07 3.49
CA PRO A 46 30.11 76.33 4.92
C PRO A 46 28.91 77.27 5.26
N LYS A 47 28.47 77.26 6.53
CA LYS A 47 27.83 78.35 7.33
C LYS A 47 27.37 77.75 8.68
N GLY A 48 27.71 78.24 9.88
CA GLY A 48 28.74 79.21 10.32
C GLY A 48 28.48 79.74 11.75
N ARG A 49 29.55 80.17 12.47
CA ARG A 49 29.57 81.13 13.62
C ARG A 49 29.39 80.63 15.09
N ARG A 50 30.51 80.71 15.86
CA ARG A 50 30.65 81.03 17.33
C ARG A 50 30.18 79.99 18.41
N GLN A 51 30.69 79.94 19.66
CA GLN A 51 31.95 80.40 20.33
C GLN A 51 32.06 79.85 21.78
N ARG A 52 33.29 79.63 22.32
CA ARG A 52 33.64 79.38 23.76
C ARG A 52 33.06 78.05 24.35
N GLY A 53 33.55 77.40 25.40
CA GLY A 53 34.24 77.79 26.66
C GLY A 53 33.23 77.61 27.82
N THR A 54 33.50 77.00 28.99
CA THR A 54 34.76 76.80 29.76
C THR A 54 34.70 75.60 30.73
N ASP A 55 35.87 75.05 31.09
CA ASP A 55 36.38 74.57 32.40
C ASP A 55 35.60 73.63 33.38
N GLU A 56 36.36 72.62 33.83
CA GLU A 56 36.47 71.99 35.19
C GLU A 56 35.22 71.68 36.05
N THR A 57 35.09 70.47 36.63
CA THR A 57 35.92 70.06 37.80
C THR A 57 35.92 68.54 38.12
N ALA A 58 36.92 68.16 38.94
CA ALA A 58 37.10 67.00 39.83
C ALA A 58 35.86 66.15 40.27
N GLU A 59 35.94 64.85 40.63
CA GLU A 59 37.08 63.91 40.80
C GLU A 59 36.64 62.42 40.98
N LYS A 60 37.57 61.46 40.76
CA LYS A 60 37.69 60.09 41.38
C LYS A 60 36.47 59.11 41.35
N LYS A 61 36.61 57.77 41.22
CA LYS A 61 37.75 56.85 40.95
C LYS A 61 37.22 55.51 40.35
N LYS A 62 38.13 54.68 39.83
CA LYS A 62 37.87 53.38 39.14
C LYS A 62 37.36 52.26 40.07
N VAL A 63 36.73 51.22 39.50
CA VAL A 63 37.13 49.78 39.58
C VAL A 63 36.33 48.91 38.58
N THR A 64 36.78 47.67 38.31
CA THR A 64 36.45 46.83 37.14
C THR A 64 35.38 45.72 37.34
N LYS A 65 34.84 45.21 36.23
CA LYS A 65 33.85 44.10 36.12
C LYS A 65 34.43 42.70 36.45
N ARG A 66 33.60 41.75 36.92
CA ARG A 66 33.49 40.36 36.39
C ARG A 66 32.33 39.50 36.97
N VAL A 67 31.48 38.96 36.06
CA VAL A 67 30.90 37.58 36.04
C VAL A 67 29.69 37.19 36.97
N ALA A 68 28.88 36.24 36.45
CA ALA A 68 27.77 35.45 37.08
C ALA A 68 26.40 36.17 37.25
N LYS A 69 25.21 35.52 37.21
CA LYS A 69 24.78 34.13 36.89
C LYS A 69 23.24 34.11 36.60
N PRO A 70 22.66 33.15 35.83
CA PRO A 70 21.20 33.01 35.72
C PRO A 70 20.63 31.61 36.11
N LYS A 71 19.55 31.61 36.92
CA LYS A 71 18.55 30.55 37.26
C LYS A 71 17.69 31.12 38.41
N GLU A 72 16.39 30.88 38.63
CA GLU A 72 15.37 29.95 38.08
C GLU A 72 13.98 30.66 37.94
N PRO A 73 12.94 30.01 37.37
CA PRO A 73 11.56 30.53 37.41
C PRO A 73 10.45 29.55 37.85
N LYS A 74 9.70 29.90 38.91
CA LYS A 74 8.29 29.50 39.23
C LYS A 74 7.86 30.17 40.56
N PRO A 75 6.57 30.21 40.96
CA PRO A 75 5.33 30.00 40.21
C PRO A 75 4.42 31.27 40.22
N LYS A 76 3.22 31.23 39.59
CA LYS A 76 2.06 32.05 40.02
C LYS A 76 0.72 31.65 39.35
N GLU A 77 -0.31 31.55 40.19
CA GLU A 77 -1.75 31.46 39.91
C GLU A 77 -2.49 31.72 41.26
N PRO A 78 -3.84 31.86 41.33
CA PRO A 78 -4.82 32.36 40.35
C PRO A 78 -5.70 33.50 40.96
N LYS A 79 -6.76 33.91 40.23
CA LYS A 79 -7.99 34.68 40.60
C LYS A 79 -8.23 35.88 39.65
N ALA A 80 -9.46 36.36 39.41
CA ALA A 80 -10.82 35.76 39.42
C ALA A 80 -11.81 36.83 38.89
N LYS A 81 -12.85 36.45 38.12
CA LYS A 81 -14.08 37.26 37.95
C LYS A 81 -15.32 36.37 37.77
N ALA A 82 -16.34 36.69 38.55
CA ALA A 82 -17.72 36.19 38.49
C ALA A 82 -18.58 37.15 37.61
N GLU A 83 -19.88 36.96 37.34
CA GLU A 83 -20.77 35.81 37.10
C GLU A 83 -22.20 36.42 37.01
N ARG A 84 -23.07 35.98 36.09
CA ARG A 84 -24.54 36.00 36.27
C ARG A 84 -25.32 35.28 35.15
N LYS A 85 -26.39 34.58 35.54
CA LYS A 85 -27.54 34.11 34.72
C LYS A 85 -28.81 34.88 35.22
N PRO A 86 -30.08 34.53 34.89
CA PRO A 86 -30.67 33.71 33.80
C PRO A 86 -31.82 34.46 33.05
N ARG A 87 -32.59 33.77 32.19
CA ARG A 87 -34.01 34.11 31.93
C ARG A 87 -34.85 32.83 31.68
N ALA A 88 -36.18 32.92 31.86
CA ALA A 88 -37.08 31.78 32.08
C ALA A 88 -38.14 31.53 30.97
N ALA A 89 -39.02 30.55 31.18
CA ALA A 89 -39.96 29.99 30.20
C ALA A 89 -41.42 29.82 30.73
N ARG A 90 -42.31 29.24 29.91
CA ARG A 90 -43.64 28.67 30.24
C ARG A 90 -43.87 27.40 29.34
N VAL A 91 -44.62 26.32 29.67
CA VAL A 91 -45.81 26.05 30.52
C VAL A 91 -47.13 26.47 29.81
N PRO A 92 -48.23 25.67 29.77
CA PRO A 92 -48.58 24.43 30.50
C PRO A 92 -48.84 23.20 29.57
N LYS A 93 -49.30 21.99 29.96
CA LYS A 93 -50.00 21.38 31.14
C LYS A 93 -49.46 19.93 31.38
N ALA A 94 -49.61 19.23 32.52
CA ALA A 94 -49.91 19.59 33.92
C ALA A 94 -49.81 18.35 34.87
N LYS A 95 -49.48 18.58 36.17
CA LYS A 95 -49.69 17.71 37.37
C LYS A 95 -48.92 16.35 37.41
N LYS A 96 -48.62 15.72 38.57
CA LYS A 96 -49.00 15.92 40.00
C LYS A 96 -47.92 15.35 40.96
N GLU A 97 -47.83 15.87 42.20
CA GLU A 97 -47.39 15.24 43.50
C GLU A 97 -46.08 14.39 43.60
N LYS A 98 -45.12 14.74 44.49
CA LYS A 98 -44.95 14.38 45.95
C LYS A 98 -44.60 12.89 46.22
N THR A 99 -43.75 12.46 47.17
CA THR A 99 -42.73 13.06 48.09
C THR A 99 -41.98 11.91 48.82
N SER A 100 -40.65 11.93 48.96
CA SER A 100 -39.94 11.30 50.10
C SER A 100 -38.42 11.60 50.18
N THR A 101 -38.02 12.04 51.37
CA THR A 101 -36.71 11.99 52.07
C THR A 101 -36.23 10.53 52.31
N GLU A 102 -35.01 10.15 52.75
CA GLU A 102 -33.69 10.78 53.02
C GLU A 102 -32.60 9.66 53.20
N GLN A 103 -31.34 10.03 53.54
CA GLN A 103 -30.34 9.21 54.30
C GLN A 103 -29.78 7.90 53.65
N GLN A 104 -28.72 7.25 54.17
CA GLN A 104 -27.34 7.70 54.52
C GLN A 104 -26.40 6.49 54.75
N ILE A 105 -25.06 6.71 54.77
CA ILE A 105 -24.00 5.98 55.52
C ILE A 105 -23.53 4.54 55.07
N GLU A 106 -22.28 4.50 54.59
CA GLU A 106 -21.09 3.65 54.92
C GLU A 106 -21.05 2.08 54.93
N ASP A 107 -20.04 1.58 54.20
CA ASP A 107 -18.99 0.56 54.54
C ASP A 107 -19.15 -1.00 54.63
N ALA A 108 -18.02 -1.65 54.25
CA ALA A 108 -17.44 -2.95 54.67
C ALA A 108 -18.04 -4.34 54.26
N VAL A 109 -17.55 -4.89 53.13
CA VAL A 109 -16.75 -6.17 52.93
C VAL A 109 -16.72 -7.23 54.10
N PRO A 110 -16.67 -8.60 53.93
CA PRO A 110 -16.73 -9.45 52.69
C PRO A 110 -17.75 -10.64 52.43
N PRO A 111 -17.82 -11.82 53.14
CA PRO A 111 -17.20 -13.07 52.62
C PRO A 111 -18.01 -14.40 52.45
N LYS A 112 -17.49 -15.26 51.53
CA LYS A 112 -17.37 -16.76 51.53
C LYS A 112 -18.55 -17.74 51.24
N LEU A 113 -18.21 -18.72 50.37
CA LEU A 113 -18.56 -20.18 50.28
C LEU A 113 -19.91 -20.75 49.75
N GLU A 114 -19.79 -21.41 48.58
CA GLU A 114 -20.08 -22.85 48.26
C GLU A 114 -21.48 -23.54 48.20
N SER A 115 -21.56 -24.45 47.19
CA SER A 115 -22.42 -25.66 47.03
C SER A 115 -23.89 -25.49 46.54
N GLN A 116 -24.31 -26.12 45.42
CA GLN A 116 -25.00 -27.43 45.22
C GLN A 116 -26.52 -27.42 45.62
N GLN A 117 -27.49 -28.13 45.01
CA GLN A 117 -27.49 -29.32 44.13
C GLN A 117 -28.82 -29.53 43.30
N HIS A 118 -28.71 -30.17 42.12
CA HIS A 118 -29.64 -31.07 41.35
C HIS A 118 -31.20 -31.15 41.42
N VAL A 119 -31.84 -31.41 40.24
CA VAL A 119 -32.93 -32.40 39.86
C VAL A 119 -33.67 -31.89 38.58
N LYS A 120 -33.80 -32.56 37.39
CA LYS A 120 -34.51 -33.79 36.89
C LYS A 120 -36.07 -33.63 36.81
N ILE A 121 -36.84 -34.13 35.81
CA ILE A 121 -36.81 -35.41 35.05
C ILE A 121 -37.77 -35.42 33.79
N LYS A 122 -37.44 -36.16 32.69
CA LYS A 122 -38.27 -36.90 31.65
C LYS A 122 -39.51 -36.29 30.92
N GLU A 123 -40.19 -36.93 29.93
CA GLU A 123 -39.96 -37.78 28.70
C GLU A 123 -41.30 -37.79 27.90
N GLU A 124 -41.42 -38.04 26.58
CA GLU A 124 -41.52 -39.31 25.81
C GLU A 124 -41.92 -38.95 24.34
N ARG A 125 -42.14 -39.82 23.32
CA ARG A 125 -41.50 -41.07 22.82
C ARG A 125 -42.36 -41.64 21.65
N LEU A 126 -41.78 -42.18 20.57
CA LEU A 126 -42.31 -43.32 19.76
C LEU A 126 -41.37 -43.71 18.57
N SER A 127 -41.69 -44.77 17.84
CA SER A 127 -40.74 -45.57 17.02
C SER A 127 -41.39 -46.47 15.96
N MET A 128 -40.66 -46.84 14.88
CA MET A 128 -40.85 -48.11 14.12
C MET A 128 -39.57 -48.52 13.33
N ASN A 129 -39.58 -49.65 12.61
CA ASN A 129 -38.39 -50.54 12.46
C ASN A 129 -38.32 -51.37 11.14
N LEU A 130 -37.17 -52.06 10.91
CA LEU A 130 -36.89 -53.26 10.05
C LEU A 130 -36.50 -53.18 8.53
N SER A 131 -35.47 -53.99 8.19
CA SER A 131 -35.20 -54.79 6.93
C SER A 131 -34.97 -54.12 5.54
N SER A 132 -34.22 -54.68 4.56
CA SER A 132 -33.15 -55.73 4.53
C SER A 132 -32.52 -55.93 3.11
N ASN A 133 -31.24 -56.37 3.06
CA ASN A 133 -30.55 -57.24 2.06
C ASN A 133 -30.32 -56.89 0.55
N ASN A 134 -29.07 -57.16 0.14
CA ASN A 134 -28.56 -57.85 -1.08
C ASN A 134 -28.59 -57.27 -2.53
N ALA A 135 -27.37 -56.93 -2.99
CA ALA A 135 -26.58 -57.62 -4.04
C ALA A 135 -26.76 -57.38 -5.57
N ALA A 136 -25.66 -57.71 -6.28
CA ALA A 136 -25.49 -58.08 -7.69
C ALA A 136 -25.04 -57.04 -8.76
N VAL A 137 -24.15 -57.57 -9.61
CA VAL A 137 -23.38 -57.12 -10.81
C VAL A 137 -23.74 -58.19 -11.91
N PRO A 138 -23.57 -58.09 -13.26
CA PRO A 138 -22.63 -57.29 -14.10
C PRO A 138 -23.21 -56.65 -15.41
N GLY A 139 -22.31 -56.12 -16.27
CA GLY A 139 -22.45 -56.10 -17.74
C GLY A 139 -22.96 -54.79 -18.37
N ASP A 140 -22.54 -54.40 -19.59
CA ASP A 140 -21.44 -54.90 -20.43
C ASP A 140 -20.92 -53.81 -21.41
N MET A 141 -19.82 -54.07 -22.12
CA MET A 141 -19.19 -53.27 -23.20
C MET A 141 -19.45 -53.93 -24.59
N PRO A 142 -18.93 -53.47 -25.76
CA PRO A 142 -18.09 -52.31 -26.11
C PRO A 142 -18.82 -51.39 -27.15
N ASP A 143 -18.25 -50.58 -28.07
CA ASP A 143 -16.86 -50.22 -28.47
C ASP A 143 -16.85 -48.70 -28.91
N GLU A 144 -16.12 -48.12 -29.87
CA GLU A 144 -15.18 -48.55 -30.93
C GLU A 144 -14.13 -47.43 -31.22
N CYS A 145 -13.01 -47.77 -31.86
CA CYS A 145 -12.00 -46.83 -32.42
C CYS A 145 -11.40 -47.39 -33.72
N PRO A 146 -11.19 -46.54 -34.75
CA PRO A 146 -9.81 -46.18 -35.14
C PRO A 146 -9.66 -44.68 -35.52
N SER A 147 -8.49 -44.02 -35.64
CA SER A 147 -7.03 -44.28 -35.45
C SER A 147 -6.22 -43.88 -36.71
N SER A 148 -5.31 -42.89 -36.59
CA SER A 148 -4.08 -42.65 -37.40
C SER A 148 -3.42 -41.31 -36.96
N SER A 149 -2.17 -41.20 -36.44
CA SER A 149 -0.83 -41.27 -37.09
C SER A 149 -0.61 -40.22 -38.22
N GLN A 150 0.52 -39.53 -38.45
CA GLN A 150 1.90 -39.41 -37.85
C GLN A 150 2.55 -38.07 -38.40
N ASP A 151 3.77 -37.54 -38.16
CA ASP A 151 5.03 -37.92 -37.45
C ASP A 151 5.91 -36.65 -37.11
N PHE A 152 7.18 -36.84 -36.70
CA PHE A 152 8.28 -35.89 -36.39
C PHE A 152 9.28 -35.71 -37.59
N PRO A 153 10.50 -35.06 -37.57
CA PRO A 153 11.42 -34.68 -36.44
C PRO A 153 12.35 -33.43 -36.56
N LYS A 154 13.32 -33.31 -35.61
CA LYS A 154 14.57 -32.49 -35.50
C LYS A 154 14.52 -31.07 -34.86
N VAL A 155 15.58 -30.55 -34.21
CA VAL A 155 16.40 -31.04 -33.06
C VAL A 155 17.33 -29.94 -32.47
N LYS A 156 17.40 -29.83 -31.13
CA LYS A 156 18.38 -29.19 -30.20
C LYS A 156 19.05 -27.82 -30.47
N LYS A 157 18.92 -26.92 -29.48
CA LYS A 157 20.03 -26.47 -28.59
C LYS A 157 19.46 -26.12 -27.20
N GLU A 158 20.32 -26.15 -26.16
CA GLU A 158 19.96 -26.06 -24.72
C GLU A 158 20.72 -24.91 -24.01
N GLU A 159 20.48 -24.75 -22.70
CA GLU A 159 21.03 -23.80 -21.69
C GLU A 159 20.21 -22.52 -21.40
N PRO A 160 20.01 -22.11 -20.12
CA PRO A 160 20.15 -22.82 -18.83
C PRO A 160 18.82 -22.91 -18.02
N ASP A 161 18.86 -23.56 -16.84
CA ASP A 161 17.68 -23.87 -15.99
C ASP A 161 16.99 -22.64 -15.34
N ASP A 162 15.67 -22.73 -15.11
CA ASP A 162 14.86 -21.75 -14.36
C ASP A 162 15.25 -21.67 -12.87
N SER A 163 16.00 -20.62 -12.52
CA SER A 163 16.13 -20.17 -11.13
C SER A 163 14.89 -19.38 -10.68
N PHE A 164 14.57 -19.40 -9.38
CA PHE A 164 13.38 -18.75 -8.80
C PHE A 164 13.54 -17.21 -8.71
N THR A 165 13.76 -16.53 -9.84
CA THR A 165 13.89 -15.07 -9.90
C THR A 165 12.52 -14.39 -9.88
N PHE A 166 12.26 -13.66 -8.79
CA PHE A 166 11.05 -12.87 -8.60
C PHE A 166 11.12 -11.57 -9.43
N GLU A 167 10.89 -11.66 -10.75
CA GLU A 167 10.92 -10.48 -11.64
C GLU A 167 9.85 -9.43 -11.27
N GLU A 168 10.19 -8.17 -11.54
CA GLU A 168 9.33 -7.03 -11.26
C GLU A 168 8.10 -6.98 -12.17
N PRO A 169 6.95 -6.44 -11.70
CA PRO A 169 5.72 -6.39 -12.48
C PRO A 169 5.87 -5.47 -13.71
N ALA A 170 6.01 -6.09 -14.89
CA ALA A 170 5.97 -5.38 -16.16
C ALA A 170 4.56 -4.81 -16.40
N GLN A 171 4.41 -3.48 -16.46
CA GLN A 171 3.17 -2.80 -16.84
C GLN A 171 2.85 -2.97 -18.35
N LYS A 172 2.62 -4.20 -18.77
CA LYS A 172 1.97 -4.58 -20.03
C LYS A 172 0.92 -5.62 -19.70
N LYS A 173 -0.35 -5.30 -19.96
CA LYS A 173 -1.48 -6.23 -19.77
C LYS A 173 -1.15 -7.56 -20.44
N GLN A 174 -0.92 -8.61 -19.65
CA GLN A 174 -0.70 -9.95 -20.19
C GLN A 174 -1.96 -10.36 -20.95
N LYS A 175 -1.81 -10.65 -22.24
CA LYS A 175 -2.83 -11.42 -22.96
C LYS A 175 -2.66 -12.87 -22.52
N THR A 176 -3.53 -13.35 -21.64
CA THR A 176 -3.63 -14.78 -21.40
C THR A 176 -3.94 -15.46 -22.73
N THR A 177 -3.08 -16.40 -23.12
CA THR A 177 -3.15 -17.10 -24.40
C THR A 177 -3.05 -18.59 -24.13
N ASN A 178 -4.21 -19.18 -23.84
CA ASN A 178 -4.48 -20.62 -23.80
C ASN A 178 -3.52 -21.48 -22.95
N ALA A 179 -3.51 -21.27 -21.64
CA ALA A 179 -2.95 -22.25 -20.69
C ALA A 179 -3.96 -23.40 -20.45
N ALA A 180 -3.88 -24.46 -21.26
CA ALA A 180 -4.85 -25.56 -21.27
C ALA A 180 -4.63 -26.61 -20.16
N GLN A 181 -4.82 -26.24 -18.88
CA GLN A 181 -5.03 -27.25 -17.82
C GLN A 181 -5.80 -26.81 -16.56
N GLY A 182 -6.19 -25.54 -16.41
CA GLY A 182 -7.09 -25.10 -15.34
C GLY A 182 -8.52 -25.61 -15.53
N ARG A 183 -8.91 -26.68 -14.83
CA ARG A 183 -10.34 -27.06 -14.75
C ARG A 183 -11.06 -26.07 -13.80
N PRO A 184 -12.21 -25.49 -14.20
CA PRO A 184 -13.05 -24.76 -13.25
C PRO A 184 -13.48 -25.72 -12.13
N ILE A 185 -13.49 -25.24 -10.88
CA ILE A 185 -14.00 -26.06 -9.78
C ILE A 185 -15.46 -26.41 -10.08
N LYS A 186 -15.83 -27.68 -10.00
CA LYS A 186 -17.23 -28.10 -10.20
C LYS A 186 -18.07 -27.52 -9.06
N LEU A 187 -18.78 -26.43 -9.33
CA LEU A 187 -19.82 -25.88 -8.46
C LEU A 187 -20.73 -27.02 -8.00
N LYS A 188 -20.95 -27.15 -6.69
CA LYS A 188 -21.96 -28.05 -6.17
C LYS A 188 -23.32 -27.53 -6.59
N SER A 189 -24.07 -28.33 -7.34
CA SER A 189 -25.41 -28.00 -7.83
C SER A 189 -26.38 -27.79 -6.66
N GLY A 190 -26.50 -26.55 -6.19
CA GLY A 190 -27.28 -26.18 -5.01
C GLY A 190 -26.75 -24.95 -4.25
N SER A 191 -25.48 -24.57 -4.42
CA SER A 191 -24.94 -23.30 -3.89
C SER A 191 -24.86 -22.25 -5.00
N SER A 192 -25.56 -21.11 -4.85
CA SER A 192 -25.31 -19.94 -5.70
C SER A 192 -23.87 -19.45 -5.47
N CYS A 193 -23.09 -19.38 -6.55
CA CYS A 193 -21.63 -19.20 -6.47
C CYS A 193 -21.18 -17.80 -6.02
N VAL A 194 -22.13 -16.89 -5.82
CA VAL A 194 -21.98 -15.60 -5.17
C VAL A 194 -23.14 -15.48 -4.20
N GLU A 195 -22.93 -14.85 -3.03
CA GLU A 195 -24.02 -14.39 -2.18
C GLU A 195 -25.09 -13.71 -3.05
N ASP A 196 -26.38 -14.01 -2.85
CA ASP A 196 -27.45 -13.49 -3.73
C ASP A 196 -27.52 -11.95 -3.70
N LEU A 197 -26.71 -11.30 -4.53
CA LEU A 197 -26.58 -9.84 -4.58
C LEU A 197 -27.86 -9.18 -5.11
N GLN A 198 -28.73 -9.95 -5.78
CA GLN A 198 -30.03 -9.51 -6.31
C GLN A 198 -29.89 -8.31 -7.27
N MET A 199 -28.76 -8.27 -7.98
CA MET A 199 -28.43 -7.32 -9.04
C MET A 199 -28.74 -7.96 -10.40
N ASN A 200 -28.84 -7.15 -11.45
CA ASN A 200 -29.19 -7.62 -12.81
C ASN A 200 -27.95 -8.03 -13.65
N TRP A 201 -26.78 -8.14 -13.02
CA TRP A 201 -25.50 -8.46 -13.66
C TRP A 201 -24.83 -9.65 -12.96
N ASP A 202 -24.14 -10.52 -13.71
CA ASP A 202 -23.28 -11.55 -13.13
C ASP A 202 -22.07 -10.89 -12.44
N PRO A 203 -21.87 -11.06 -11.12
CA PRO A 203 -20.72 -10.51 -10.44
C PRO A 203 -19.40 -11.06 -10.97
N ILE A 204 -19.36 -12.30 -11.47
CA ILE A 204 -18.13 -12.94 -11.97
C ILE A 204 -17.74 -12.35 -13.33
N GLN A 205 -18.68 -12.18 -14.26
CA GLN A 205 -18.47 -11.48 -15.54
C GLN A 205 -18.02 -10.02 -15.33
N VAL A 206 -18.67 -9.28 -14.41
CA VAL A 206 -18.28 -7.89 -14.11
C VAL A 206 -16.88 -7.82 -13.48
N LEU A 207 -16.55 -8.76 -12.59
CA LEU A 207 -15.23 -8.88 -11.96
C LEU A 207 -14.14 -9.18 -13.00
N ALA A 208 -14.38 -10.12 -13.92
CA ALA A 208 -13.50 -10.46 -15.03
C ALA A 208 -13.25 -9.24 -15.95
N VAL A 209 -14.31 -8.52 -16.34
CA VAL A 209 -14.18 -7.32 -17.19
C VAL A 209 -13.45 -6.16 -16.49
N LYS A 210 -13.66 -5.97 -15.18
CA LYS A 210 -12.97 -4.90 -14.41
C LYS A 210 -11.48 -5.20 -14.18
N THR A 211 -11.13 -6.45 -13.92
CA THR A 211 -9.74 -6.87 -13.58
C THR A 211 -8.91 -7.28 -14.79
N GLY A 212 -9.55 -7.72 -15.87
CA GLY A 212 -8.88 -8.35 -17.03
C GLY A 212 -8.54 -9.83 -16.82
N VAL A 213 -9.02 -10.44 -15.75
CA VAL A 213 -8.82 -11.86 -15.39
C VAL A 213 -9.91 -12.72 -16.03
N GLU A 214 -9.61 -13.98 -16.37
CA GLU A 214 -10.56 -14.89 -17.01
C GLU A 214 -11.70 -15.32 -16.07
N GLN A 215 -12.93 -15.45 -16.59
CA GLN A 215 -14.15 -15.65 -15.78
C GLN A 215 -14.10 -16.91 -14.91
N TRP A 216 -13.47 -18.00 -15.37
CA TRP A 216 -13.29 -19.22 -14.59
C TRP A 216 -12.32 -19.04 -13.42
N VAL A 217 -11.27 -18.23 -13.60
CA VAL A 217 -10.30 -17.88 -12.55
C VAL A 217 -10.97 -16.98 -11.51
N CYS A 218 -11.76 -16.00 -11.95
CA CYS A 218 -12.59 -15.20 -11.05
C CYS A 218 -13.57 -16.06 -10.24
N ALA A 219 -14.21 -17.06 -10.85
CA ALA A 219 -15.10 -18.00 -10.14
C ALA A 219 -14.34 -18.82 -9.08
N ASN A 220 -13.19 -19.41 -9.46
CA ASN A 220 -12.33 -20.15 -8.53
C ASN A 220 -11.84 -19.28 -7.37
N ILE A 221 -11.40 -18.05 -7.63
CA ILE A 221 -10.95 -17.09 -6.59
C ILE A 221 -12.11 -16.72 -5.64
N VAL A 222 -13.30 -16.46 -6.19
CA VAL A 222 -14.52 -16.18 -5.39
C VAL A 222 -14.87 -17.35 -4.48
N GLN A 223 -14.83 -18.59 -4.99
CA GLN A 223 -15.05 -19.80 -4.17
C GLN A 223 -13.96 -19.97 -3.10
N LEU A 224 -12.68 -19.80 -3.47
CA LEU A 224 -11.57 -19.93 -2.52
C LEU A 224 -11.69 -18.93 -1.36
N PHE A 225 -12.14 -17.69 -1.60
CA PHE A 225 -12.44 -16.73 -0.54
C PHE A 225 -13.69 -17.11 0.29
N GLN A 226 -14.73 -17.69 -0.31
CA GLN A 226 -15.90 -18.23 0.43
C GLN A 226 -15.51 -19.40 1.34
N GLU A 227 -14.53 -20.21 0.93
CA GLU A 227 -13.95 -21.30 1.71
C GLU A 227 -12.92 -20.82 2.76
N GLU A 228 -12.85 -19.53 3.08
CA GLU A 228 -11.89 -18.90 4.01
C GLU A 228 -10.40 -19.16 3.66
N ASN A 229 -10.05 -19.28 2.37
CA ASN A 229 -8.65 -19.31 1.96
C ASN A 229 -8.05 -17.90 1.95
N THR A 230 -6.81 -17.81 2.41
CA THR A 230 -6.01 -16.57 2.47
C THR A 230 -5.14 -16.43 1.23
N ILE A 231 -4.79 -15.21 0.84
CA ILE A 231 -3.98 -14.95 -0.37
C ILE A 231 -2.65 -15.74 -0.37
N PRO A 232 -1.84 -15.75 0.72
CA PRO A 232 -0.57 -16.51 0.69
C PRO A 232 -0.79 -18.02 0.53
N PHE A 233 -1.86 -18.56 1.13
CA PHE A 233 -2.23 -19.97 0.98
C PHE A 233 -2.65 -20.29 -0.47
N MET A 234 -3.46 -19.43 -1.09
CA MET A 234 -3.87 -19.59 -2.48
C MET A 234 -2.68 -19.55 -3.45
N VAL A 235 -1.81 -18.55 -3.29
CA VAL A 235 -0.65 -18.33 -4.18
C VAL A 235 0.41 -19.43 -4.05
N ARG A 236 0.59 -20.02 -2.85
CA ARG A 236 1.54 -21.13 -2.66
C ARG A 236 0.97 -22.52 -2.94
N TYR A 237 -0.27 -22.82 -2.53
CA TYR A 237 -0.80 -24.20 -2.53
C TYR A 237 -2.02 -24.41 -3.44
N ARG A 238 -2.55 -23.38 -4.10
CA ARG A 238 -3.69 -23.47 -5.06
C ARG A 238 -3.40 -22.72 -6.36
N LYS A 239 -2.11 -22.70 -6.75
CA LYS A 239 -1.55 -21.85 -7.82
C LYS A 239 -2.21 -22.14 -9.17
N GLU A 240 -2.53 -23.40 -9.42
CA GLU A 240 -3.27 -23.91 -10.57
C GLU A 240 -4.73 -23.42 -10.65
N LEU A 241 -5.45 -23.36 -9.52
CA LEU A 241 -6.84 -22.90 -9.49
C LEU A 241 -6.97 -21.39 -9.76
N ILE A 242 -5.90 -20.63 -9.49
CA ILE A 242 -5.81 -19.19 -9.74
C ILE A 242 -5.04 -18.82 -11.02
N ASN A 243 -4.82 -19.77 -11.94
CA ASN A 243 -4.06 -19.56 -13.18
C ASN A 243 -2.69 -18.88 -12.97
N HIS A 244 -1.97 -19.34 -11.95
CA HIS A 244 -0.62 -18.92 -11.57
C HIS A 244 -0.47 -17.43 -11.18
N MET A 245 -1.56 -16.72 -10.91
CA MET A 245 -1.57 -15.33 -10.45
C MET A 245 -0.74 -15.11 -9.17
N ASP A 246 -0.10 -13.95 -9.07
CA ASP A 246 0.61 -13.52 -7.87
C ASP A 246 -0.33 -12.95 -6.78
N ALA A 247 0.26 -12.61 -5.63
CA ALA A 247 -0.47 -12.09 -4.48
C ALA A 247 -1.09 -10.69 -4.72
N ASP A 248 -0.51 -9.86 -5.59
CA ASP A 248 -1.01 -8.52 -5.88
C ASP A 248 -2.21 -8.58 -6.84
N ALA A 249 -2.15 -9.44 -7.85
CA ALA A 249 -3.25 -9.70 -8.80
C ALA A 249 -4.45 -10.37 -8.11
N VAL A 250 -4.22 -11.35 -7.22
CA VAL A 250 -5.31 -11.95 -6.42
C VAL A 250 -5.92 -10.91 -5.46
N ARG A 251 -5.10 -10.02 -4.89
CA ARG A 251 -5.58 -8.92 -4.02
C ARG A 251 -6.42 -7.89 -4.80
N ASP A 252 -6.12 -7.62 -6.07
CA ASP A 252 -6.94 -6.75 -6.91
C ASP A 252 -8.32 -7.37 -7.24
N VAL A 253 -8.37 -8.69 -7.46
CA VAL A 253 -9.64 -9.43 -7.59
C VAL A 253 -10.43 -9.37 -6.27
N GLN A 254 -9.78 -9.49 -5.11
CA GLN A 254 -10.44 -9.33 -3.81
C GLN A 254 -11.04 -7.92 -3.64
N LEU A 255 -10.25 -6.87 -3.88
CA LEU A 255 -10.69 -5.48 -3.73
C LEU A 255 -11.84 -5.15 -4.68
N THR A 256 -11.75 -5.59 -5.94
CA THR A 256 -12.83 -5.40 -6.93
C THR A 256 -14.11 -6.16 -6.55
N LEU A 257 -14.00 -7.34 -5.96
CA LEU A 257 -15.15 -8.10 -5.42
C LEU A 257 -15.78 -7.38 -4.21
N GLU A 258 -14.97 -6.81 -3.32
CA GLU A 258 -15.44 -6.02 -2.17
C GLU A 258 -16.12 -4.71 -2.62
N GLU A 259 -15.61 -4.04 -3.67
CA GLU A 259 -16.30 -2.91 -4.31
C GLU A 259 -17.69 -3.33 -4.82
N LEU A 260 -17.79 -4.43 -5.59
CA LEU A 260 -19.07 -4.92 -6.13
C LEU A 260 -20.07 -5.32 -5.02
N ARG A 261 -19.59 -5.95 -3.94
CA ARG A 261 -20.38 -6.19 -2.72
C ARG A 261 -20.86 -4.89 -2.08
N SER A 262 -20.01 -3.85 -2.02
CA SER A 262 -20.38 -2.54 -1.46
C SER A 262 -21.46 -1.85 -2.30
N VAL A 263 -21.37 -1.93 -3.64
CA VAL A 263 -22.37 -1.42 -4.60
C VAL A 263 -23.70 -2.14 -4.39
N ALA A 264 -23.72 -3.47 -4.35
CA ALA A 264 -24.94 -4.24 -4.10
C ALA A 264 -25.57 -3.92 -2.72
N LYS A 265 -24.76 -3.80 -1.67
CA LYS A 265 -25.23 -3.39 -0.32
C LYS A 265 -25.81 -1.98 -0.30
N LYS A 266 -25.21 -1.04 -1.04
CA LYS A 266 -25.72 0.33 -1.23
C LYS A 266 -27.04 0.33 -1.99
N THR A 267 -27.14 -0.42 -3.10
CA THR A 267 -28.40 -0.60 -3.85
C THR A 267 -29.52 -1.17 -2.98
N LYS A 268 -29.27 -2.25 -2.23
CA LYS A 268 -30.29 -2.83 -1.31
C LYS A 268 -30.76 -1.82 -0.26
N SER A 269 -29.85 -1.04 0.32
CA SER A 269 -30.17 0.01 1.30
C SER A 269 -31.00 1.17 0.71
N VAL A 270 -30.65 1.62 -0.50
CA VAL A 270 -31.40 2.65 -1.24
C VAL A 270 -32.79 2.15 -1.63
N ALA A 271 -32.91 0.94 -2.18
CA ALA A 271 -34.21 0.34 -2.54
C ALA A 271 -35.12 0.16 -1.31
N GLN A 272 -34.58 -0.30 -0.18
CA GLN A 272 -35.34 -0.37 1.08
C GLN A 272 -35.81 1.00 1.58
N THR A 273 -35.01 2.05 1.38
CA THR A 273 -35.38 3.43 1.73
C THR A 273 -36.53 3.92 0.85
N LEU A 274 -36.40 3.77 -0.47
CA LEU A 274 -37.42 4.15 -1.45
C LEU A 274 -38.75 3.38 -1.26
N LYS A 275 -38.67 2.10 -0.86
CA LYS A 275 -39.85 1.28 -0.53
C LYS A 275 -40.57 1.77 0.73
N LYS A 276 -39.82 2.19 1.76
CA LYS A 276 -40.39 2.81 2.98
C LYS A 276 -41.01 4.18 2.71
N ASP A 277 -40.45 4.92 1.76
CA ASP A 277 -40.93 6.24 1.36
C ASP A 277 -42.07 6.18 0.32
N GLY A 278 -42.46 4.99 -0.13
CA GLY A 278 -43.57 4.78 -1.08
C GLY A 278 -43.28 5.18 -2.53
N VAL A 279 -42.02 5.39 -2.91
CA VAL A 279 -41.62 5.94 -4.23
C VAL A 279 -40.84 4.93 -5.10
N LEU A 280 -40.75 3.66 -4.68
CA LEU A 280 -40.08 2.62 -5.46
C LEU A 280 -40.99 2.06 -6.56
N THR A 281 -40.77 2.49 -7.81
CA THR A 281 -41.37 1.85 -9.00
C THR A 281 -40.52 0.66 -9.45
N SER A 282 -41.11 -0.27 -10.21
CA SER A 282 -40.39 -1.42 -10.78
C SER A 282 -39.22 -0.99 -11.69
N GLU A 283 -39.41 0.07 -12.47
CA GLU A 283 -38.37 0.67 -13.32
C GLU A 283 -37.21 1.22 -12.50
N LEU A 284 -37.50 1.92 -11.38
CA LEU A 284 -36.49 2.46 -10.48
C LEU A 284 -35.73 1.36 -9.75
N GLU A 285 -36.41 0.28 -9.35
CA GLU A 285 -35.75 -0.90 -8.77
C GLU A 285 -34.82 -1.58 -9.79
N ALA A 286 -35.27 -1.76 -11.05
CA ALA A 286 -34.46 -2.30 -12.12
C ALA A 286 -33.24 -1.40 -12.45
N ALA A 287 -33.43 -0.07 -12.49
CA ALA A 287 -32.34 0.88 -12.69
C ALA A 287 -31.27 0.77 -11.58
N LEU A 288 -31.68 0.70 -10.31
CA LEU A 288 -30.77 0.55 -9.17
C LEU A 288 -30.04 -0.81 -9.14
N LYS A 289 -30.67 -1.88 -9.62
CA LYS A 289 -30.06 -3.21 -9.80
C LYS A 289 -29.13 -3.32 -11.00
N ASN A 290 -29.25 -2.41 -11.97
CA ASN A 290 -28.35 -2.30 -13.12
C ASN A 290 -27.04 -1.55 -12.78
N CYS A 291 -27.01 -0.75 -11.71
CA CYS A 291 -25.81 0.03 -11.34
C CYS A 291 -24.62 -0.87 -10.96
N THR A 292 -23.43 -0.53 -11.46
CA THR A 292 -22.15 -1.24 -11.24
C THR A 292 -21.11 -0.40 -10.48
N THR A 293 -21.40 0.88 -10.23
CA THR A 293 -20.57 1.81 -9.46
C THR A 293 -21.37 2.59 -8.41
N ALA A 294 -20.67 3.12 -7.40
CA ALA A 294 -21.28 3.94 -6.36
C ALA A 294 -21.80 5.30 -6.87
N ASP A 295 -21.17 5.85 -7.91
CA ASP A 295 -21.54 7.14 -8.54
C ASP A 295 -22.83 7.02 -9.37
N GLU A 296 -23.05 5.90 -10.07
CA GLU A 296 -24.33 5.60 -10.75
C GLU A 296 -25.49 5.55 -9.75
N ILE A 297 -25.32 4.85 -8.62
CA ILE A 297 -26.34 4.79 -7.56
C ILE A 297 -26.63 6.20 -7.03
N ASP A 298 -25.62 7.03 -6.80
CA ASP A 298 -25.80 8.40 -6.29
C ASP A 298 -26.44 9.36 -7.30
N HIS A 299 -26.30 9.10 -8.60
CA HIS A 299 -27.00 9.80 -9.68
C HIS A 299 -28.48 9.42 -9.71
N VAL A 300 -28.80 8.13 -9.79
CA VAL A 300 -30.18 7.60 -9.81
C VAL A 300 -30.94 7.97 -8.53
N TYR A 301 -30.29 7.90 -7.36
CA TYR A 301 -30.90 8.23 -6.06
C TYR A 301 -30.97 9.74 -5.77
N SER A 302 -30.22 10.59 -6.49
CA SER A 302 -30.15 12.04 -6.23
C SER A 302 -31.52 12.74 -6.03
N PRO A 303 -32.58 12.49 -6.84
CA PRO A 303 -33.87 13.16 -6.69
C PRO A 303 -34.64 12.83 -5.41
N TYR A 304 -34.28 11.74 -4.73
CA TYR A 304 -35.02 11.16 -3.61
C TYR A 304 -34.33 11.38 -2.25
N LYS A 305 -33.16 12.04 -2.22
CA LYS A 305 -32.39 12.28 -0.99
C LYS A 305 -33.14 13.23 -0.05
N LYS A 306 -33.47 12.72 1.14
CA LYS A 306 -34.15 13.47 2.21
C LYS A 306 -33.37 14.74 2.57
N GLY A 307 -34.08 15.85 2.76
CA GLY A 307 -33.48 17.18 2.95
C GLY A 307 -33.17 17.94 1.66
N SER A 308 -33.18 17.28 0.50
CA SER A 308 -33.25 17.99 -0.79
C SER A 308 -34.60 18.71 -0.90
N LYS A 309 -34.61 19.94 -1.44
CA LYS A 309 -35.87 20.59 -1.84
C LYS A 309 -36.49 19.73 -2.94
N LEU A 310 -37.81 19.48 -2.92
CA LEU A 310 -38.49 18.71 -3.97
C LEU A 310 -38.02 19.18 -5.35
N SER A 311 -37.54 18.25 -6.17
CA SER A 311 -37.07 18.53 -7.52
C SER A 311 -38.13 19.34 -8.27
N LYS A 312 -37.72 20.34 -9.04
CA LYS A 312 -38.64 21.15 -9.85
C LYS A 312 -39.49 20.27 -10.76
N ALA A 313 -38.89 19.25 -11.38
CA ALA A 313 -39.58 18.22 -12.16
C ALA A 313 -40.67 17.51 -11.34
N ARG A 314 -40.37 17.10 -10.09
CA ARG A 314 -41.35 16.45 -9.21
C ARG A 314 -42.52 17.37 -8.89
N ARG A 315 -42.29 18.67 -8.68
CA ARG A 315 -43.38 19.65 -8.47
C ARG A 315 -44.23 19.83 -9.74
N ALA A 316 -43.61 19.85 -10.91
CA ALA A 316 -44.34 19.91 -12.18
C ALA A 316 -45.18 18.64 -12.41
N LYS A 317 -44.69 17.45 -11.99
CA LYS A 317 -45.50 16.22 -11.95
C LYS A 317 -46.66 16.30 -10.96
N GLU A 318 -46.43 16.83 -9.76
CA GLU A 318 -47.45 17.10 -8.73
C GLU A 318 -48.48 18.16 -9.17
N LEU A 319 -48.12 19.04 -10.11
CA LEU A 319 -49.01 19.98 -10.82
C LEU A 319 -49.70 19.38 -12.07
N GLY A 320 -49.52 18.08 -12.34
CA GLY A 320 -50.19 17.39 -13.45
C GLY A 320 -49.57 17.59 -14.85
N LEU A 321 -48.36 18.15 -14.97
CA LEU A 321 -47.71 18.40 -16.27
C LEU A 321 -47.03 17.17 -16.89
N GLU A 322 -47.11 16.00 -16.25
CA GLU A 322 -46.48 14.77 -16.75
C GLU A 322 -47.09 14.24 -18.07
N PRO A 323 -48.43 14.12 -18.22
CA PRO A 323 -49.04 13.76 -19.51
C PRO A 323 -48.73 14.77 -20.61
N VAL A 324 -48.61 16.06 -20.28
CA VAL A 324 -48.24 17.14 -21.21
C VAL A 324 -46.82 16.93 -21.76
N ALA A 325 -45.87 16.58 -20.88
CA ALA A 325 -44.51 16.26 -21.28
C ALA A 325 -44.40 14.96 -22.11
N GLN A 326 -45.23 13.95 -21.82
CA GLN A 326 -45.29 12.71 -22.60
C GLN A 326 -45.93 12.95 -23.98
N ALA A 327 -47.03 13.70 -24.04
CA ALA A 327 -47.71 14.09 -25.27
C ALA A 327 -46.83 14.92 -26.22
N LEU A 328 -45.89 15.72 -25.68
CA LEU A 328 -44.90 16.44 -26.49
C LEU A 328 -44.00 15.49 -27.29
N LEU A 329 -43.72 14.29 -26.75
CA LEU A 329 -42.90 13.26 -27.39
C LEU A 329 -43.72 12.30 -28.26
N GLN A 330 -44.95 11.97 -27.85
CA GLN A 330 -45.79 10.94 -28.51
C GLN A 330 -46.78 11.51 -29.53
N THR A 331 -47.42 12.64 -29.23
CA THR A 331 -48.51 13.24 -30.04
C THR A 331 -48.33 14.76 -30.17
N PRO A 332 -47.19 15.25 -30.69
CA PRO A 332 -46.88 16.69 -30.76
C PRO A 332 -47.84 17.50 -31.65
N GLN A 333 -48.57 16.82 -32.55
CA GLN A 333 -49.48 17.44 -33.53
C GLN A 333 -50.77 17.97 -32.87
N THR A 334 -51.22 17.32 -31.80
CA THR A 334 -52.47 17.62 -31.08
C THR A 334 -52.23 18.30 -29.74
N LEU A 335 -50.98 18.62 -29.39
CA LEU A 335 -50.64 19.24 -28.12
C LEU A 335 -50.76 20.76 -28.18
N ASP A 336 -51.66 21.29 -27.36
CA ASP A 336 -51.73 22.72 -27.03
C ASP A 336 -51.38 22.96 -25.55
N LEU A 337 -50.41 23.83 -25.29
CA LEU A 337 -50.01 24.20 -23.93
C LEU A 337 -50.98 25.20 -23.28
N HIS A 338 -51.78 25.96 -24.05
CA HIS A 338 -52.76 26.89 -23.48
C HIS A 338 -53.85 26.14 -22.68
N SER A 339 -54.22 24.93 -23.11
CA SER A 339 -55.14 24.03 -22.41
C SER A 339 -54.73 23.67 -20.96
N SER A 340 -53.45 23.81 -20.62
CA SER A 340 -52.88 23.44 -19.30
C SER A 340 -52.70 24.61 -18.35
N ILE A 341 -53.11 25.83 -18.74
CA ILE A 341 -53.00 27.03 -17.91
C ILE A 341 -54.10 27.06 -16.85
N GLN A 342 -53.73 27.27 -15.59
CA GLN A 342 -54.64 27.48 -14.47
C GLN A 342 -54.26 28.79 -13.76
N PRO A 343 -54.95 29.91 -14.03
CA PRO A 343 -54.55 31.23 -13.53
C PRO A 343 -54.33 31.29 -12.01
N ASN A 344 -55.18 30.60 -11.24
CA ASN A 344 -55.14 30.57 -9.77
C ASN A 344 -54.09 29.61 -9.17
N THR A 345 -53.44 28.77 -9.98
CA THR A 345 -52.51 27.72 -9.51
C THR A 345 -51.07 28.13 -9.79
N LYS A 346 -50.34 28.58 -8.76
CA LYS A 346 -48.96 29.05 -8.86
C LYS A 346 -48.02 27.97 -9.44
N GLY A 347 -47.41 28.24 -10.60
CA GLY A 347 -46.66 27.27 -11.40
C GLY A 347 -47.42 26.78 -12.65
N LEU A 348 -48.67 27.20 -12.83
CA LEU A 348 -49.50 27.01 -14.02
C LEU A 348 -50.17 28.35 -14.46
N SER A 349 -49.79 29.49 -13.87
CA SER A 349 -50.50 30.76 -14.05
C SER A 349 -50.22 31.43 -15.41
N THR A 350 -49.14 31.05 -16.09
CA THR A 350 -48.78 31.54 -17.44
C THR A 350 -48.31 30.41 -18.34
N LEU A 351 -48.31 30.64 -19.66
CA LEU A 351 -47.74 29.70 -20.63
C LEU A 351 -46.25 29.43 -20.37
N ASP A 352 -45.48 30.44 -19.94
CA ASP A 352 -44.06 30.28 -19.60
C ASP A 352 -43.86 29.43 -18.34
N GLU A 353 -44.74 29.51 -17.33
CA GLU A 353 -44.69 28.62 -16.17
C GLU A 353 -44.98 27.16 -16.58
N VAL A 354 -46.02 26.94 -17.39
CA VAL A 354 -46.39 25.62 -17.94
C VAL A 354 -45.24 25.05 -18.79
N ALA A 355 -44.71 25.83 -19.72
CA ALA A 355 -43.59 25.44 -20.58
C ALA A 355 -42.31 25.14 -19.77
N THR A 356 -42.02 25.92 -18.74
CA THR A 356 -40.90 25.67 -17.80
C THR A 356 -41.14 24.39 -17.00
N GLY A 357 -42.36 24.11 -16.56
CA GLY A 357 -42.71 22.87 -15.87
C GLY A 357 -42.52 21.64 -16.76
N VAL A 358 -42.98 21.68 -18.01
CA VAL A 358 -42.74 20.64 -19.03
C VAL A 358 -41.24 20.49 -19.32
N GLN A 359 -40.50 21.61 -19.47
CA GLN A 359 -39.04 21.60 -19.67
C GLN A 359 -38.32 20.89 -18.51
N GLU A 360 -38.71 21.17 -17.28
CA GLU A 360 -38.12 20.57 -16.07
C GLU A 360 -38.38 19.06 -15.97
N ILE A 361 -39.57 18.59 -16.37
CA ILE A 361 -39.88 17.15 -16.46
C ILE A 361 -39.02 16.48 -17.54
N LEU A 362 -38.99 17.04 -18.74
CA LEU A 362 -38.19 16.49 -19.86
C LEU A 362 -36.70 16.46 -19.50
N ALA A 363 -36.16 17.50 -18.85
CA ALA A 363 -34.76 17.54 -18.44
C ALA A 363 -34.41 16.46 -17.41
N ASP A 364 -35.32 16.17 -16.47
CA ASP A 364 -35.19 15.12 -15.44
C ASP A 364 -35.32 13.70 -16.04
N MET A 365 -36.09 13.53 -17.11
CA MET A 365 -36.17 12.28 -17.90
C MET A 365 -34.90 12.05 -18.72
N ILE A 366 -34.48 13.04 -19.51
CA ILE A 366 -33.26 12.99 -20.36
C ILE A 366 -32.02 12.66 -19.50
N ALA A 367 -31.88 13.27 -18.32
CA ALA A 367 -30.73 13.07 -17.44
C ALA A 367 -30.63 11.68 -16.79
N LYS A 368 -31.67 10.83 -16.86
CA LYS A 368 -31.72 9.51 -16.22
C LYS A 368 -31.74 8.34 -17.20
N ASP A 369 -32.00 8.61 -18.47
CA ASP A 369 -32.07 7.56 -19.49
C ASP A 369 -30.72 6.89 -19.76
N LYS A 370 -30.74 5.55 -19.81
CA LYS A 370 -29.55 4.72 -19.95
C LYS A 370 -28.83 4.98 -21.27
N GLU A 371 -29.58 5.09 -22.38
CA GLU A 371 -29.00 5.31 -23.71
C GLU A 371 -28.38 6.71 -23.81
N THR A 372 -29.07 7.72 -23.29
CA THR A 372 -28.60 9.10 -23.20
C THR A 372 -27.29 9.22 -22.40
N LEU A 373 -27.20 8.56 -21.25
CA LEU A 373 -25.97 8.52 -20.45
C LEU A 373 -24.84 7.73 -21.13
N THR A 374 -25.16 6.63 -21.82
CA THR A 374 -24.17 5.84 -22.58
C THR A 374 -23.64 6.64 -23.78
N TYR A 375 -24.50 7.35 -24.50
CA TYR A 375 -24.12 8.15 -25.66
C TYR A 375 -23.17 9.29 -25.27
N VAL A 376 -23.50 10.06 -24.23
CA VAL A 376 -22.63 11.17 -23.79
C VAL A 376 -21.28 10.68 -23.25
N GLN A 377 -21.24 9.53 -22.57
CA GLN A 377 -19.98 8.88 -22.19
C GLN A 377 -19.12 8.57 -23.43
N SER A 378 -19.72 7.98 -24.49
CA SER A 378 -19.01 7.70 -25.75
C SER A 378 -18.48 8.95 -26.46
N LEU A 379 -19.15 10.10 -26.31
CA LEU A 379 -18.65 11.38 -26.83
C LEU A 379 -17.45 11.87 -26.01
N CYS A 380 -17.55 11.80 -24.67
CA CYS A 380 -16.47 12.22 -23.80
C CYS A 380 -15.21 11.36 -23.97
N GLU A 381 -15.34 10.04 -24.19
CA GLU A 381 -14.23 9.14 -24.50
C GLU A 381 -13.50 9.54 -25.79
N ARG A 382 -14.23 10.01 -26.81
CA ARG A 382 -13.68 10.55 -28.07
C ARG A 382 -13.14 11.98 -27.94
N SER A 383 -13.34 12.64 -26.80
CA SER A 383 -12.92 14.03 -26.57
C SER A 383 -11.62 14.17 -25.78
N ALA A 384 -11.00 15.35 -25.87
CA ALA A 384 -9.92 15.79 -24.99
C ALA A 384 -10.53 16.51 -23.77
N VAL A 385 -10.99 15.73 -22.79
CA VAL A 385 -11.43 16.27 -21.49
C VAL A 385 -10.20 16.73 -20.72
N THR A 386 -10.16 17.98 -20.26
CA THR A 386 -9.04 18.50 -19.48
C THR A 386 -9.41 18.72 -18.02
N ILE A 387 -8.40 18.66 -17.16
CA ILE A 387 -8.47 19.08 -15.75
C ILE A 387 -7.70 20.39 -15.61
N HIS A 388 -8.34 21.39 -15.01
CA HIS A 388 -7.77 22.70 -14.72
C HIS A 388 -7.69 22.91 -13.20
N SER A 389 -6.56 23.43 -12.72
CA SER A 389 -6.32 23.79 -11.33
C SER A 389 -5.90 25.25 -11.26
N SER A 390 -6.67 26.06 -10.52
CA SER A 390 -6.36 27.47 -10.26
C SER A 390 -6.10 27.72 -8.78
N VAL A 391 -5.45 28.83 -8.42
CA VAL A 391 -5.45 29.34 -7.04
C VAL A 391 -6.90 29.57 -6.56
N SER A 392 -7.19 29.23 -5.31
CA SER A 392 -8.52 29.42 -4.72
C SER A 392 -8.80 30.88 -4.35
N LYS A 393 -10.07 31.27 -4.42
CA LYS A 393 -10.53 32.60 -3.95
C LYS A 393 -10.34 32.83 -2.45
N THR A 394 -10.11 31.78 -1.66
CA THR A 394 -9.74 31.86 -0.24
C THR A 394 -8.26 32.16 -0.06
N ALA A 395 -7.37 31.46 -0.76
CA ALA A 395 -5.92 31.70 -0.68
C ALA A 395 -5.55 33.10 -1.18
N LEU A 396 -6.18 33.60 -2.24
CA LEU A 396 -5.99 34.96 -2.75
C LEU A 396 -6.42 36.05 -1.73
N LYS A 397 -7.43 35.77 -0.90
CA LYS A 397 -7.84 36.69 0.18
C LYS A 397 -6.91 36.64 1.39
N GLU A 398 -6.38 35.46 1.72
CA GLU A 398 -5.40 35.27 2.80
C GLU A 398 -4.01 35.85 2.45
N GLN A 399 -3.74 36.18 1.19
CA GLN A 399 -2.56 36.95 0.77
C GLN A 399 -2.70 38.48 0.95
N GLN A 400 -3.92 39.00 1.10
CA GLN A 400 -4.13 40.43 1.35
C GLN A 400 -3.96 40.70 2.86
N PRO A 401 -3.13 41.69 3.27
CA PRO A 401 -2.93 41.99 4.68
C PRO A 401 -4.21 42.55 5.30
N GLN A 402 -4.89 41.74 6.11
CA GLN A 402 -6.04 42.19 6.89
C GLN A 402 -5.59 42.74 8.25
N GLU A 403 -5.77 44.05 8.44
CA GLU A 403 -5.65 44.69 9.74
C GLU A 403 -6.79 44.22 10.67
N GLY A 404 -6.52 43.19 11.48
CA GLY A 404 -7.43 42.75 12.54
C GLY A 404 -7.59 41.24 12.66
N ASN A 405 -6.81 40.63 13.55
CA ASN A 405 -7.07 39.35 14.22
C ASN A 405 -7.70 38.20 13.40
N GLN A 406 -6.87 37.29 12.88
CA GLN A 406 -6.73 35.98 13.55
C GLN A 406 -5.47 35.22 13.11
N LYS A 407 -4.89 34.45 14.05
CA LYS A 407 -3.66 33.66 13.85
C LYS A 407 -3.92 32.37 13.04
N SER A 408 -4.26 32.50 11.77
CA SER A 408 -3.99 31.41 10.82
C SER A 408 -2.49 31.39 10.50
N LYS A 409 -1.89 30.19 10.35
CA LYS A 409 -0.56 30.12 9.72
C LYS A 409 -0.75 30.45 8.23
N PRO A 410 0.07 31.31 7.61
CA PRO A 410 -0.03 31.56 6.18
C PRO A 410 0.12 30.24 5.44
N LYS A 411 -0.81 29.94 4.51
CA LYS A 411 -0.73 28.72 3.72
C LYS A 411 0.46 28.81 2.78
N ASP A 412 1.28 27.77 2.76
CA ASP A 412 2.42 27.66 1.85
C ASP A 412 1.93 27.43 0.41
N ILE A 413 1.64 28.53 -0.28
CA ILE A 413 1.22 28.55 -1.69
C ILE A 413 2.40 28.21 -2.60
N ALA A 414 3.63 28.55 -2.21
CA ALA A 414 4.85 28.28 -2.99
C ALA A 414 5.05 26.76 -3.21
N LYS A 415 4.72 25.94 -2.22
CA LYS A 415 4.70 24.47 -2.33
C LYS A 415 3.76 23.91 -3.41
N PHE A 416 2.77 24.69 -3.86
CA PHE A 416 1.83 24.30 -4.92
C PHE A 416 2.00 25.11 -6.21
N SER A 417 3.10 25.86 -6.36
CA SER A 417 3.44 26.69 -7.53
C SER A 417 3.33 25.99 -8.89
N LEU A 418 3.64 24.69 -8.97
CA LEU A 418 3.49 23.88 -10.19
C LEU A 418 2.02 23.62 -10.60
N TYR A 419 1.06 23.98 -9.75
CA TYR A 419 -0.36 23.64 -9.88
C TYR A 419 -1.30 24.85 -9.71
N THR A 420 -0.77 26.08 -9.65
CA THR A 420 -1.53 27.33 -9.45
C THR A 420 -2.27 27.83 -10.70
N ASP A 421 -1.79 27.46 -11.89
CA ASP A 421 -2.52 27.53 -13.16
C ASP A 421 -2.10 26.35 -14.05
N PHE A 422 -2.62 25.16 -13.75
CA PHE A 422 -2.23 23.91 -14.40
C PHE A 422 -3.39 23.33 -15.22
N THR A 423 -3.14 23.05 -16.50
CA THR A 423 -4.08 22.37 -17.40
C THR A 423 -3.45 21.08 -17.94
N CYS A 424 -4.17 19.95 -17.87
CA CYS A 424 -3.73 18.70 -18.47
C CYS A 424 -4.92 17.90 -19.05
N ASP A 425 -4.66 17.02 -20.02
CA ASP A 425 -5.63 16.02 -20.48
C ASP A 425 -5.82 14.95 -19.39
N VAL A 426 -7.08 14.61 -19.08
CA VAL A 426 -7.45 13.59 -18.09
C VAL A 426 -6.87 12.21 -18.42
N LYS A 427 -6.53 11.94 -19.69
CA LYS A 427 -5.86 10.72 -20.16
C LYS A 427 -4.33 10.75 -20.00
N ARG A 428 -3.74 11.91 -19.68
CA ARG A 428 -2.28 12.14 -19.63
C ARG A 428 -1.74 12.59 -18.26
N ILE A 429 -2.60 13.09 -17.37
CA ILE A 429 -2.21 13.48 -16.01
C ILE A 429 -1.64 12.29 -15.23
N HIS A 430 -0.52 12.49 -14.54
CA HIS A 430 0.10 11.45 -13.72
C HIS A 430 -0.58 11.31 -12.35
N HIS A 431 -0.53 10.11 -11.78
CA HIS A 431 -1.12 9.79 -10.48
C HIS A 431 -0.63 10.72 -9.35
N HIS A 432 0.67 10.98 -9.27
CA HIS A 432 1.24 11.89 -8.27
C HIS A 432 0.77 13.35 -8.45
N GLN A 433 0.51 13.81 -9.69
CA GLN A 433 -0.05 15.14 -9.96
C GLN A 433 -1.49 15.22 -9.45
N THR A 434 -2.27 14.14 -9.65
CA THR A 434 -3.65 14.06 -9.12
C THR A 434 -3.66 14.13 -7.59
N LEU A 435 -2.79 13.40 -6.89
CA LEU A 435 -2.69 13.50 -5.43
C LEU A 435 -2.21 14.89 -4.97
N ALA A 436 -1.24 15.50 -5.65
CA ALA A 436 -0.77 16.84 -5.33
C ALA A 436 -1.88 17.91 -5.49
N ILE A 437 -2.66 17.82 -6.57
CA ILE A 437 -3.81 18.69 -6.85
C ILE A 437 -4.93 18.48 -5.82
N ASN A 438 -5.29 17.22 -5.53
CA ASN A 438 -6.27 16.86 -4.50
C ASN A 438 -5.86 17.40 -3.12
N ARG A 439 -4.58 17.30 -2.76
CA ARG A 439 -4.03 17.86 -1.53
C ARG A 439 -4.14 19.39 -1.48
N GLY A 440 -3.82 20.08 -2.58
CA GLY A 440 -3.94 21.53 -2.67
C GLY A 440 -5.40 22.01 -2.57
N GLU A 441 -6.35 21.25 -3.13
CA GLU A 441 -7.79 21.49 -2.98
C GLU A 441 -8.28 21.25 -1.54
N ASN A 442 -7.89 20.14 -0.92
CA ASN A 442 -8.21 19.82 0.48
C ASN A 442 -7.67 20.87 1.47
N LEU A 443 -6.48 21.42 1.22
CA LEU A 443 -5.90 22.53 2.00
C LEU A 443 -6.54 23.89 1.69
N LYS A 444 -7.50 23.97 0.76
CA LYS A 444 -8.13 25.22 0.28
C LYS A 444 -7.12 26.22 -0.28
N ILE A 445 -6.09 25.71 -0.94
CA ILE A 445 -5.07 26.46 -1.66
C ILE A 445 -5.46 26.55 -3.14
N LEU A 446 -5.83 25.41 -3.73
CA LEU A 446 -6.24 25.27 -5.13
C LEU A 446 -7.77 25.15 -5.27
N THR A 447 -8.26 25.20 -6.49
CA THR A 447 -9.65 24.93 -6.87
C THR A 447 -9.66 24.26 -8.23
N VAL A 448 -10.29 23.08 -8.32
CA VAL A 448 -10.12 22.18 -9.46
C VAL A 448 -11.42 22.09 -10.27
N LYS A 449 -11.29 22.06 -11.60
CA LYS A 449 -12.40 21.89 -12.54
C LYS A 449 -12.07 20.82 -13.57
N VAL A 450 -13.09 20.09 -14.01
CA VAL A 450 -13.04 19.27 -15.22
C VAL A 450 -13.71 20.08 -16.33
N ASN A 451 -13.04 20.24 -17.46
CA ASN A 451 -13.53 20.95 -18.63
C ASN A 451 -13.85 19.94 -19.74
N ILE A 452 -15.11 19.92 -20.18
CA ILE A 452 -15.59 19.06 -21.27
C ILE A 452 -15.88 19.98 -22.47
N PRO A 453 -15.28 19.78 -23.65
CA PRO A 453 -15.42 20.70 -24.78
C PRO A 453 -16.88 20.93 -25.22
N ASP A 454 -17.24 22.17 -25.58
CA ASP A 454 -18.61 22.55 -25.97
C ASP A 454 -19.17 21.78 -27.17
N TRP A 455 -18.32 21.22 -28.04
CA TRP A 455 -18.78 20.36 -29.12
C TRP A 455 -19.45 19.09 -28.60
N VAL A 456 -19.05 18.57 -27.43
CA VAL A 456 -19.68 17.41 -26.76
C VAL A 456 -21.10 17.77 -26.34
N LYS A 457 -21.29 18.95 -25.73
CA LYS A 457 -22.63 19.50 -25.41
C LYS A 457 -23.47 19.61 -26.67
N ASN A 458 -22.92 20.20 -27.73
CA ASN A 458 -23.69 20.53 -28.93
C ASN A 458 -24.08 19.28 -29.73
N ASP A 459 -23.20 18.28 -29.83
CA ASP A 459 -23.55 16.99 -30.44
C ASP A 459 -24.52 16.18 -29.58
N PHE A 460 -24.32 16.16 -28.26
CA PHE A 460 -25.27 15.56 -27.31
C PHE A 460 -26.68 16.15 -27.50
N CYS A 461 -26.80 17.49 -27.48
CA CYS A 461 -28.09 18.15 -27.65
C CYS A 461 -28.72 17.84 -29.02
N ARG A 462 -27.91 17.80 -30.09
CA ARG A 462 -28.35 17.42 -31.44
C ARG A 462 -28.87 15.98 -31.48
N TRP A 463 -28.11 15.02 -30.96
CA TRP A 463 -28.47 13.59 -30.97
C TRP A 463 -29.71 13.30 -30.13
N CYS A 464 -29.85 13.92 -28.96
CA CYS A 464 -31.06 13.81 -28.15
C CYS A 464 -32.30 14.26 -28.95
N VAL A 465 -32.29 15.46 -29.52
CA VAL A 465 -33.45 16.02 -30.24
C VAL A 465 -33.73 15.31 -31.58
N SER A 466 -32.71 14.75 -32.24
CA SER A 466 -32.87 14.11 -33.58
C SER A 466 -33.01 12.59 -33.57
N VAL A 467 -32.60 11.92 -32.48
CA VAL A 467 -32.62 10.44 -32.36
C VAL A 467 -33.42 10.02 -31.12
N ARG A 468 -32.85 10.14 -29.92
CA ARG A 468 -33.35 9.44 -28.71
C ARG A 468 -34.63 10.02 -28.11
N TRP A 469 -34.80 11.34 -28.22
CA TRP A 469 -35.91 12.12 -27.69
C TRP A 469 -36.67 12.87 -28.81
N ARG A 470 -36.57 12.38 -30.04
CA ARG A 470 -37.27 12.93 -31.20
C ARG A 470 -38.79 12.70 -31.06
N PRO A 471 -39.62 13.74 -31.17
CA PRO A 471 -41.08 13.57 -31.17
C PRO A 471 -41.61 12.73 -32.33
N GLN A 472 -42.67 11.96 -32.07
CA GLN A 472 -43.33 11.08 -33.03
C GLN A 472 -44.33 11.84 -33.94
N GLY A 473 -43.83 12.83 -34.69
CA GLY A 473 -44.64 13.56 -35.67
C GLY A 473 -44.06 14.91 -36.07
N PHE A 474 -44.87 15.72 -36.76
CA PHE A 474 -44.59 17.14 -36.93
C PHE A 474 -44.78 17.86 -35.59
N THR A 475 -43.86 18.77 -35.25
CA THR A 475 -43.86 19.47 -33.95
C THR A 475 -43.70 20.96 -34.18
N ARG A 476 -44.58 21.77 -33.57
CA ARG A 476 -44.55 23.23 -33.70
C ARG A 476 -43.22 23.82 -33.22
N PRO A 477 -42.74 24.95 -33.79
CA PRO A 477 -41.49 25.60 -33.38
C PRO A 477 -41.41 25.95 -31.89
N GLU A 478 -42.55 26.30 -31.25
CA GLU A 478 -42.60 26.60 -29.81
C GLU A 478 -42.26 25.35 -28.99
N LEU A 479 -42.95 24.23 -29.26
CA LEU A 479 -42.74 22.93 -28.59
C LEU A 479 -41.32 22.39 -28.82
N MET A 480 -40.78 22.53 -30.03
CA MET A 480 -39.38 22.18 -30.33
C MET A 480 -38.37 23.04 -29.56
N THR A 481 -38.74 24.28 -29.18
CA THR A 481 -37.88 25.15 -28.37
C THR A 481 -37.89 24.71 -26.90
N VAL A 482 -39.04 24.30 -26.36
CA VAL A 482 -39.13 23.67 -25.02
C VAL A 482 -38.24 22.42 -24.94
N LEU A 483 -38.29 21.53 -25.94
CA LEU A 483 -37.47 20.32 -25.99
C LEU A 483 -35.95 20.60 -26.09
N LYS A 484 -35.55 21.58 -26.91
CA LYS A 484 -34.15 22.05 -26.98
C LYS A 484 -33.68 22.60 -25.65
N ASN A 485 -34.48 23.45 -24.99
CA ASN A 485 -34.15 24.04 -23.70
C ASN A 485 -34.07 22.97 -22.58
N ALA A 486 -34.92 21.94 -22.62
CA ALA A 486 -34.87 20.80 -21.70
C ALA A 486 -33.58 20.00 -21.86
N THR A 487 -33.13 19.81 -23.10
CA THR A 487 -31.89 19.09 -23.43
C THR A 487 -30.64 19.90 -23.06
N GLU A 488 -30.66 21.20 -23.29
CA GLU A 488 -29.62 22.15 -22.84
C GLU A 488 -29.46 22.15 -21.32
N ASP A 489 -30.57 22.23 -20.58
CA ASP A 489 -30.56 22.22 -19.12
C ASP A 489 -30.18 20.85 -18.55
N SER A 490 -30.67 19.74 -19.12
CA SER A 490 -30.30 18.39 -18.64
C SER A 490 -28.78 18.17 -18.71
N TYR A 491 -28.15 18.65 -19.79
CA TYR A 491 -26.71 18.63 -19.92
C TYR A 491 -26.03 19.50 -18.84
N LYS A 492 -26.41 20.78 -18.75
CA LYS A 492 -25.78 21.77 -17.85
C LYS A 492 -25.93 21.42 -16.37
N ARG A 493 -27.12 20.97 -15.96
CA ARG A 493 -27.54 20.87 -14.55
C ARG A 493 -27.33 19.48 -13.94
N PHE A 494 -27.41 18.42 -14.74
CA PHE A 494 -27.31 17.04 -14.25
C PHE A 494 -26.10 16.29 -14.83
N ILE A 495 -25.97 16.24 -16.15
CA ILE A 495 -25.00 15.38 -16.83
C ILE A 495 -23.57 15.93 -16.69
N LEU A 496 -23.32 17.21 -16.93
CA LEU A 496 -22.00 17.83 -16.78
C LEU A 496 -21.47 17.70 -15.33
N PRO A 497 -22.26 17.95 -14.26
CA PRO A 497 -21.84 17.65 -12.89
C PRO A 497 -21.62 16.15 -12.60
N PHE A 498 -22.41 15.25 -13.19
CA PHE A 498 -22.22 13.80 -13.07
C PHE A 498 -20.90 13.35 -13.69
N LEU A 499 -20.64 13.72 -14.95
CA LEU A 499 -19.39 13.43 -15.66
C LEU A 499 -18.19 14.05 -14.94
N SER A 500 -18.29 15.31 -14.47
CA SER A 500 -17.21 15.98 -13.73
C SER A 500 -16.85 15.24 -12.44
N ARG A 501 -17.86 14.78 -11.67
CA ARG A 501 -17.62 13.93 -10.49
C ARG A 501 -17.00 12.59 -10.88
N GLY A 502 -17.55 11.91 -11.88
CA GLY A 502 -17.03 10.63 -12.37
C GLY A 502 -15.56 10.70 -12.81
N TYR A 503 -15.15 11.78 -13.48
CA TYR A 503 -13.73 12.01 -13.82
C TYR A 503 -12.85 12.28 -12.61
N ARG A 504 -13.26 13.11 -11.64
CA ARG A 504 -12.49 13.35 -10.40
C ARG A 504 -12.41 12.07 -9.53
N SER A 505 -13.50 11.31 -9.46
CA SER A 505 -13.63 10.01 -8.79
C SER A 505 -12.66 8.99 -9.40
N LYS A 506 -12.75 8.74 -10.71
CA LYS A 506 -11.88 7.81 -11.46
C LYS A 506 -10.40 8.18 -11.41
N LEU A 507 -10.06 9.47 -11.54
CA LEU A 507 -8.69 9.94 -11.39
C LEU A 507 -8.14 9.70 -9.98
N THR A 508 -8.93 10.00 -8.94
CA THR A 508 -8.52 9.82 -7.55
C THR A 508 -8.34 8.35 -7.21
N SER A 509 -9.32 7.50 -7.52
CA SER A 509 -9.25 6.05 -7.33
C SER A 509 -8.04 5.42 -8.04
N SER A 510 -7.79 5.80 -9.30
CA SER A 510 -6.59 5.36 -10.05
C SER A 510 -5.30 5.80 -9.36
N ALA A 511 -5.23 7.05 -8.89
CA ALA A 511 -4.04 7.60 -8.23
C ALA A 511 -3.78 7.01 -6.83
N GLU A 512 -4.83 6.72 -6.07
CA GLU A 512 -4.73 6.00 -4.80
C GLU A 512 -4.28 4.55 -5.03
N LYS A 513 -4.86 3.83 -6.00
CA LYS A 513 -4.51 2.44 -6.31
C LYS A 513 -3.04 2.30 -6.73
N GLU A 514 -2.56 3.12 -7.66
CA GLU A 514 -1.15 3.09 -8.09
C GLU A 514 -0.20 3.44 -6.94
N SER A 515 -0.54 4.45 -6.13
CA SER A 515 0.29 4.85 -4.99
C SER A 515 0.34 3.77 -3.91
N ILE A 516 -0.80 3.11 -3.62
CA ILE A 516 -0.87 1.98 -2.70
C ILE A 516 -0.07 0.79 -3.23
N ALA A 517 -0.10 0.49 -4.54
CA ALA A 517 0.73 -0.55 -5.15
C ALA A 517 2.24 -0.25 -5.00
N MET A 518 2.65 1.02 -5.17
CA MET A 518 4.03 1.45 -4.90
C MET A 518 4.38 1.31 -3.40
N PHE A 519 3.51 1.73 -2.49
CA PHE A 519 3.73 1.57 -1.04
C PHE A 519 3.84 0.10 -0.62
N VAL A 520 3.02 -0.78 -1.21
CA VAL A 520 3.04 -2.25 -1.08
C VAL A 520 4.40 -2.81 -1.51
N ARG A 521 4.86 -2.47 -2.72
CA ARG A 521 6.17 -2.89 -3.25
C ARG A 521 7.32 -2.41 -2.35
N ASN A 522 7.30 -1.14 -1.95
CA ASN A 522 8.33 -0.57 -1.08
C ASN A 522 8.36 -1.26 0.29
N LEU A 523 7.20 -1.56 0.90
CA LEU A 523 7.15 -2.30 2.15
C LEU A 523 7.66 -3.74 1.98
N ARG A 524 7.25 -4.45 0.92
CA ARG A 524 7.70 -5.82 0.61
C ARG A 524 9.23 -5.89 0.54
N GLN A 525 9.86 -4.98 -0.20
CA GLN A 525 11.32 -4.87 -0.33
C GLN A 525 12.01 -4.72 1.04
N ARG A 526 11.50 -3.86 1.93
CA ARG A 526 12.06 -3.61 3.27
C ARG A 526 11.90 -4.79 4.22
N LEU A 527 10.76 -5.49 4.17
CA LEU A 527 10.48 -6.65 5.02
C LEU A 527 11.29 -7.89 4.59
N LEU A 528 11.63 -7.99 3.30
CA LEU A 528 12.37 -9.13 2.74
C LEU A 528 13.89 -8.90 2.66
N MET A 529 14.43 -7.78 3.15
CA MET A 529 15.88 -7.58 3.29
C MET A 529 16.55 -8.74 4.06
N CYS A 530 17.77 -9.08 3.66
CA CYS A 530 18.51 -10.22 4.21
C CYS A 530 18.93 -9.99 5.69
N PRO A 531 18.63 -10.92 6.61
CA PRO A 531 18.89 -10.76 8.04
C PRO A 531 20.36 -11.04 8.41
N VAL A 532 21.02 -10.10 9.11
CA VAL A 532 22.42 -10.22 9.56
C VAL A 532 22.49 -10.96 10.91
N ARG A 533 22.27 -12.27 10.86
CA ARG A 533 22.28 -13.17 12.03
C ARG A 533 23.69 -13.41 12.57
N GLY A 534 23.77 -13.83 13.83
CA GLY A 534 25.01 -14.35 14.44
C GLY A 534 26.05 -13.30 14.87
N ARG A 535 25.81 -12.00 14.66
CA ARG A 535 26.76 -10.92 14.98
C ARG A 535 26.33 -10.09 16.19
N VAL A 536 27.30 -9.69 17.01
CA VAL A 536 27.15 -8.60 17.99
C VAL A 536 27.06 -7.28 17.23
N ILE A 537 26.01 -6.50 17.50
CA ILE A 537 25.70 -5.25 16.77
C ILE A 537 25.54 -4.08 17.73
N MET A 538 26.18 -2.95 17.42
CA MET A 538 25.97 -1.66 18.09
C MET A 538 25.00 -0.81 17.26
N GLY A 539 23.73 -0.76 17.66
CA GLY A 539 22.75 0.18 17.11
C GLY A 539 22.97 1.59 17.64
N VAL A 540 22.93 2.59 16.76
CA VAL A 540 23.18 4.01 17.05
C VAL A 540 22.05 4.88 16.49
N ASP A 541 21.32 5.55 17.39
CA ASP A 541 20.33 6.59 17.10
C ASP A 541 21.03 7.96 17.14
N PRO A 542 21.28 8.64 15.99
CA PRO A 542 22.09 9.85 15.97
C PRO A 542 21.41 11.06 16.63
N GLY A 543 22.22 12.03 17.07
CA GLY A 543 21.69 13.29 17.56
C GLY A 543 22.74 14.30 18.00
N PHE A 544 22.41 15.58 17.80
CA PHE A 544 23.23 16.71 18.24
C PHE A 544 23.07 16.97 19.76
N HIS A 545 22.19 17.89 20.17
CA HIS A 545 22.09 18.39 21.55
C HIS A 545 21.69 17.32 22.59
N HIS A 546 21.00 16.26 22.18
CA HIS A 546 20.56 15.17 23.06
C HIS A 546 21.46 13.93 22.97
N GLY A 547 22.66 14.07 22.38
CA GLY A 547 23.59 12.99 22.12
C GLY A 547 23.09 11.95 21.11
N CYS A 548 24.00 11.04 20.75
CA CYS A 548 23.66 9.80 20.06
C CYS A 548 23.37 8.72 21.10
N LYS A 549 22.31 7.94 20.93
CA LYS A 549 21.94 6.85 21.85
C LYS A 549 22.41 5.53 21.26
N ILE A 550 22.86 4.63 22.12
CA ILE A 550 23.56 3.42 21.72
C ILE A 550 22.98 2.21 22.43
N ALA A 551 22.81 1.12 21.69
CA ALA A 551 22.46 -0.20 22.20
C ALA A 551 23.38 -1.27 21.59
N VAL A 552 24.13 -1.97 22.42
CA VAL A 552 24.90 -3.16 22.03
C VAL A 552 24.01 -4.39 22.20
N LEU A 553 23.87 -5.17 21.14
CA LEU A 553 22.99 -6.32 21.04
C LEU A 553 23.79 -7.62 20.84
N SER A 554 23.36 -8.70 21.48
CA SER A 554 23.94 -10.03 21.31
C SER A 554 23.64 -10.61 19.91
N PRO A 555 24.29 -11.71 19.50
CA PRO A 555 23.93 -12.49 18.31
C PRO A 555 22.47 -12.99 18.29
N THR A 556 21.78 -12.94 19.43
CA THR A 556 20.40 -13.37 19.69
C THR A 556 19.45 -12.20 20.01
N SER A 557 19.83 -10.97 19.65
CA SER A 557 19.04 -9.73 19.84
C SER A 557 18.69 -9.37 21.30
N GLN A 558 19.40 -9.98 22.27
CA GLN A 558 19.37 -9.57 23.67
C GLN A 558 20.17 -8.29 23.87
N ILE A 559 19.76 -7.44 24.80
CA ILE A 559 20.40 -6.15 25.03
C ILE A 559 21.55 -6.35 26.03
N LEU A 560 22.79 -6.15 25.58
CA LEU A 560 24.00 -6.35 26.39
C LEU A 560 24.40 -5.09 27.17
N GLN A 561 24.24 -3.91 26.56
CA GLN A 561 24.47 -2.61 27.20
C GLN A 561 23.82 -1.48 26.40
N THR A 562 23.33 -0.43 27.09
CA THR A 562 22.85 0.82 26.47
C THR A 562 23.55 2.02 27.06
N ASP A 563 23.73 3.09 26.26
CA ASP A 563 24.42 4.30 26.69
C ASP A 563 24.01 5.53 25.86
N VAL A 564 24.43 6.74 26.27
CA VAL A 564 24.35 7.98 25.49
C VAL A 564 25.75 8.59 25.36
N VAL A 565 26.11 9.02 24.16
CA VAL A 565 27.43 9.59 23.84
C VAL A 565 27.31 10.91 23.08
N TYR A 566 28.25 11.83 23.32
CA TYR A 566 28.20 13.20 22.81
C TYR A 566 29.28 13.46 21.75
N LEU A 567 29.12 12.83 20.59
CA LEU A 567 30.09 12.84 19.48
C LEU A 567 30.32 14.24 18.88
N HIS A 568 29.35 15.15 19.02
CA HIS A 568 29.28 16.42 18.28
C HIS A 568 29.65 17.63 19.14
N GLY A 569 30.76 17.54 19.88
CA GLY A 569 31.25 18.61 20.75
C GLY A 569 32.74 18.49 21.14
N HIS A 570 33.18 19.28 22.12
CA HIS A 570 34.60 19.35 22.53
C HIS A 570 35.15 18.06 23.18
N ALA A 571 34.30 17.14 23.61
CA ALA A 571 34.69 15.93 24.36
C ALA A 571 35.01 14.70 23.49
N LYS A 572 35.09 14.85 22.15
CA LYS A 572 35.21 13.75 21.15
C LYS A 572 36.11 12.58 21.57
N HIS A 573 37.34 12.84 22.00
CA HIS A 573 38.29 11.77 22.36
C HIS A 573 37.85 10.95 23.60
N LYS A 574 37.19 11.58 24.58
CA LYS A 574 36.67 10.88 25.76
C LYS A 574 35.52 9.94 25.39
N GLU A 575 34.64 10.40 24.50
CA GLU A 575 33.53 9.60 23.99
C GLU A 575 34.04 8.48 23.05
N ALA A 576 35.11 8.71 22.27
CA ALA A 576 35.80 7.69 21.49
C ALA A 576 36.35 6.57 22.39
N GLU A 577 37.07 6.90 23.46
CA GLU A 577 37.59 5.91 24.42
C GLU A 577 36.47 5.11 25.10
N LYS A 578 35.37 5.77 25.45
CA LYS A 578 34.16 5.13 25.98
C LYS A 578 33.59 4.11 24.99
N LEU A 579 33.46 4.48 23.71
CA LEU A 579 33.04 3.58 22.63
C LEU A 579 34.00 2.39 22.47
N ARG A 580 35.31 2.65 22.44
CA ARG A 580 36.35 1.61 22.32
C ARG A 580 36.25 0.58 23.45
N HIS A 581 36.07 1.03 24.70
CA HIS A 581 35.84 0.13 25.83
C HIS A 581 34.56 -0.70 25.67
N LEU A 582 33.44 -0.08 25.26
CA LEU A 582 32.17 -0.80 25.00
C LEU A 582 32.33 -1.87 23.91
N MET A 583 33.04 -1.55 22.83
CA MET A 583 33.22 -2.48 21.70
C MET A 583 34.11 -3.67 22.07
N PHE A 584 35.22 -3.45 22.79
CA PHE A 584 36.04 -4.57 23.29
C PHE A 584 35.30 -5.44 24.29
N LYS A 585 34.63 -4.85 25.28
CA LYS A 585 33.90 -5.57 26.34
C LYS A 585 32.90 -6.61 25.78
N HIS A 586 32.26 -6.30 24.65
CA HIS A 586 31.25 -7.16 24.02
C HIS A 586 31.73 -7.79 22.69
N SER A 587 32.99 -7.63 22.31
CA SER A 587 33.56 -8.05 21.00
C SER A 587 32.74 -7.58 19.79
N CYS A 588 32.24 -6.34 19.84
CA CYS A 588 31.36 -5.77 18.82
C CYS A 588 32.13 -5.32 17.57
N GLN A 589 31.90 -5.99 16.44
CA GLN A 589 32.55 -5.72 15.14
C GLN A 589 31.66 -4.93 14.15
N THR A 590 30.38 -4.75 14.46
CA THR A 590 29.40 -4.20 13.52
C THR A 590 28.61 -3.06 14.15
N ILE A 591 28.62 -1.89 13.50
CA ILE A 591 27.91 -0.68 13.91
C ILE A 591 26.74 -0.42 12.94
N VAL A 592 25.57 -0.04 13.46
CA VAL A 592 24.36 0.21 12.67
C VAL A 592 23.85 1.62 13.01
N ILE A 593 23.91 2.53 12.03
CA ILE A 593 23.61 3.95 12.23
C ILE A 593 22.24 4.28 11.61
N GLY A 594 21.37 4.96 12.35
CA GLY A 594 20.12 5.51 11.81
C GLY A 594 20.37 6.61 10.77
N ASN A 595 19.58 6.66 9.71
CA ASN A 595 19.67 7.65 8.61
C ASN A 595 19.19 9.08 8.96
N GLY A 596 18.95 9.40 10.24
CA GLY A 596 18.30 10.63 10.67
C GLY A 596 19.16 11.87 10.85
N LYS A 597 18.72 12.71 11.79
CA LYS A 597 19.39 13.99 12.11
C LYS A 597 20.71 13.72 12.82
N ALA A 598 21.79 14.34 12.32
CA ALA A 598 23.18 14.05 12.72
C ALA A 598 23.75 12.71 12.20
N CYS A 599 23.07 12.01 11.28
CA CYS A 599 23.58 10.75 10.70
C CYS A 599 24.97 10.93 10.08
N ARG A 600 25.17 11.93 9.22
CA ARG A 600 26.42 12.16 8.48
C ARG A 600 27.58 12.48 9.39
N GLU A 601 27.32 13.32 10.39
CA GLU A 601 28.29 13.74 11.39
C GLU A 601 28.70 12.56 12.29
N THR A 602 27.76 11.67 12.62
CA THR A 602 28.01 10.42 13.35
C THR A 602 28.76 9.39 12.49
N GLU A 603 28.40 9.25 11.22
CA GLU A 603 29.06 8.37 10.24
C GLU A 603 30.53 8.78 10.02
N ALA A 604 30.78 10.09 9.85
CA ALA A 604 32.12 10.66 9.77
C ALA A 604 32.94 10.34 11.03
N PHE A 605 32.38 10.58 12.21
CA PHE A 605 33.06 10.29 13.48
C PHE A 605 33.47 8.81 13.62
N PHE A 606 32.59 7.86 13.29
CA PHE A 606 32.95 6.44 13.33
C PHE A 606 33.97 6.06 12.25
N THR A 607 33.85 6.63 11.05
CA THR A 607 34.79 6.42 9.95
C THR A 607 36.20 6.90 10.29
N ASP A 608 36.34 8.09 10.87
CA ASP A 608 37.64 8.63 11.29
C ASP A 608 38.35 7.66 12.25
N LEU A 609 37.62 7.09 13.22
CA LEU A 609 38.15 6.11 14.16
C LEU A 609 38.50 4.75 13.50
N ILE A 610 37.74 4.31 12.50
CA ILE A 610 38.03 3.07 11.73
C ILE A 610 39.28 3.27 10.86
N LYS A 611 39.37 4.37 10.10
CA LYS A 611 40.54 4.75 9.29
C LYS A 611 41.79 4.92 10.17
N GLN A 612 41.66 5.50 11.36
CA GLN A 612 42.75 5.61 12.37
C GLN A 612 43.05 4.29 13.11
N HIS A 613 42.41 3.17 12.74
CA HIS A 613 42.59 1.86 13.37
C HIS A 613 42.31 1.80 14.87
N PHE A 614 41.54 2.75 15.41
CA PHE A 614 41.35 2.99 16.84
C PHE A 614 40.76 1.79 17.61
N PHE A 615 40.06 0.90 16.90
CA PHE A 615 39.42 -0.31 17.45
C PHE A 615 40.25 -1.60 17.33
N LYS A 616 41.47 -1.59 16.79
CA LYS A 616 42.32 -2.81 16.68
C LYS A 616 42.55 -3.45 18.06
N PRO A 617 42.42 -4.78 18.21
CA PRO A 617 42.35 -5.80 17.15
C PRO A 617 40.96 -6.09 16.54
N LEU A 618 39.88 -5.38 16.88
CA LEU A 618 38.58 -5.60 16.24
C LEU A 618 38.57 -5.08 14.80
N ASP A 619 38.15 -5.93 13.87
CA ASP A 619 37.87 -5.53 12.49
C ASP A 619 36.46 -4.92 12.40
N VAL A 620 36.38 -3.59 12.48
CA VAL A 620 35.11 -2.87 12.62
C VAL A 620 34.57 -2.44 11.25
N SER A 621 33.27 -2.67 11.06
CA SER A 621 32.49 -2.19 9.92
C SER A 621 31.20 -1.51 10.39
N TYR A 622 30.64 -0.63 9.56
CA TYR A 622 29.37 0.04 9.84
C TYR A 622 28.41 -0.07 8.65
N CYS A 623 27.10 0.03 8.90
CA CYS A 623 26.10 0.26 7.85
C CYS A 623 25.08 1.31 8.28
N ILE A 624 24.41 1.94 7.31
CA ILE A 624 23.27 2.83 7.57
C ILE A 624 21.97 2.03 7.40
N THR A 625 21.04 2.20 8.34
CA THR A 625 19.66 1.70 8.23
C THR A 625 18.67 2.86 8.28
N ASP A 626 17.47 2.66 7.75
CA ASP A 626 16.39 3.62 7.97
C ASP A 626 15.90 3.55 9.42
N GLU A 627 15.78 4.72 10.06
CA GLU A 627 15.21 4.89 11.40
C GLU A 627 13.70 5.15 11.37
N ALA A 628 13.07 5.30 10.20
CA ALA A 628 11.65 5.59 10.05
C ALA A 628 10.78 4.72 10.99
N GLY A 629 9.98 5.37 11.82
CA GLY A 629 9.12 4.73 12.81
C GLY A 629 9.81 4.27 14.12
N ALA A 630 11.14 4.31 14.27
CA ALA A 630 11.84 3.85 15.49
C ALA A 630 11.45 4.69 16.73
N SER A 631 11.25 5.99 16.54
CA SER A 631 10.75 6.92 17.57
C SER A 631 9.25 6.80 17.87
N ILE A 632 8.50 6.08 17.02
CA ILE A 632 7.09 5.72 17.25
C ILE A 632 7.02 4.35 17.93
N TYR A 633 7.89 3.42 17.54
CA TYR A 633 8.10 2.16 18.23
C TYR A 633 8.52 2.36 19.68
N SER A 634 9.48 3.23 19.99
CA SER A 634 9.99 3.36 21.37
C SER A 634 8.96 3.81 22.42
N VAL A 635 7.87 4.43 21.99
CA VAL A 635 6.71 4.82 22.83
C VAL A 635 5.49 3.91 22.65
N SER A 636 5.61 2.82 21.88
CA SER A 636 4.54 1.85 21.65
C SER A 636 4.28 0.93 22.87
N PRO A 637 3.06 0.39 23.03
CA PRO A 637 2.78 -0.66 24.02
C PRO A 637 3.67 -1.89 23.83
N GLU A 638 3.98 -2.26 22.59
CA GLU A 638 4.91 -3.34 22.23
C GLU A 638 6.31 -3.11 22.81
N ALA A 639 6.90 -1.93 22.62
CA ALA A 639 8.24 -1.62 23.16
C ALA A 639 8.24 -1.46 24.69
N VAL A 640 7.14 -1.02 25.29
CA VAL A 640 6.97 -1.01 26.75
C VAL A 640 6.85 -2.45 27.30
N LYS A 641 6.19 -3.36 26.58
CA LYS A 641 6.12 -4.80 26.93
C LYS A 641 7.48 -5.50 26.79
N GLU A 642 8.28 -5.14 25.78
CA GLU A 642 9.63 -5.71 25.59
C GLU A 642 10.70 -5.12 26.51
N MET A 643 10.59 -3.83 26.88
CA MET A 643 11.66 -3.06 27.55
C MET A 643 11.06 -2.06 28.58
N PRO A 644 10.35 -2.53 29.63
CA PRO A 644 9.58 -1.68 30.53
C PRO A 644 10.42 -0.57 31.19
N ASP A 645 11.53 -0.94 31.83
CA ASP A 645 12.38 -0.03 32.62
C ASP A 645 13.36 0.82 31.79
N MET A 646 13.30 0.74 30.46
CA MET A 646 14.20 1.47 29.55
C MET A 646 13.62 2.81 29.11
N ASP A 647 14.46 3.86 29.12
CA ASP A 647 14.11 5.17 28.57
C ASP A 647 13.75 5.10 27.06
N PRO A 648 12.68 5.77 26.59
CA PRO A 648 12.26 5.74 25.19
C PRO A 648 13.33 6.17 24.17
N ASN A 649 14.30 7.01 24.55
CA ASN A 649 15.39 7.42 23.65
C ASN A 649 16.48 6.34 23.51
N LEU A 650 16.52 5.33 24.39
CA LEU A 650 17.42 4.16 24.26
C LEU A 650 16.75 3.04 23.45
N ARG A 651 15.42 2.86 23.59
CA ARG A 651 14.64 1.86 22.84
C ARG A 651 14.69 2.06 21.31
N SER A 652 14.87 3.29 20.83
CA SER A 652 15.07 3.58 19.40
C SER A 652 16.39 3.02 18.87
N ALA A 653 17.49 3.17 19.63
CA ALA A 653 18.80 2.59 19.28
C ALA A 653 18.76 1.05 19.28
N VAL A 654 18.00 0.42 20.21
CA VAL A 654 17.73 -1.03 20.20
C VAL A 654 17.02 -1.44 18.90
N SER A 655 15.98 -0.70 18.48
CA SER A 655 15.26 -0.98 17.24
C SER A 655 16.15 -0.83 16.00
N ILE A 656 16.97 0.22 15.95
CA ILE A 656 17.94 0.46 14.86
C ILE A 656 18.90 -0.73 14.70
N GLY A 657 19.46 -1.26 15.79
CA GLY A 657 20.32 -2.45 15.71
C GLY A 657 19.56 -3.72 15.30
N ARG A 658 18.35 -3.94 15.84
CA ARG A 658 17.52 -5.12 15.53
C ARG A 658 17.02 -5.17 14.09
N ARG A 659 16.76 -4.02 13.47
CA ARG A 659 16.37 -3.91 12.04
C ARG A 659 17.39 -4.56 11.10
N VAL A 660 18.67 -4.57 11.46
CA VAL A 660 19.72 -5.23 10.65
C VAL A 660 19.89 -6.71 11.02
N GLN A 661 19.63 -7.09 12.27
CA GLN A 661 19.67 -8.50 12.70
C GLN A 661 18.55 -9.35 12.07
N ASP A 662 17.30 -8.87 12.09
CA ASP A 662 16.22 -9.42 11.25
C ASP A 662 15.17 -8.33 10.92
N PRO A 663 15.20 -7.77 9.68
CA PRO A 663 14.31 -6.69 9.27
C PRO A 663 12.82 -7.01 9.44
N LEU A 664 12.43 -8.25 9.11
CA LEU A 664 11.06 -8.73 9.20
C LEU A 664 10.57 -8.75 10.65
N ALA A 665 11.37 -9.29 11.57
CA ALA A 665 10.97 -9.48 12.97
C ALA A 665 10.84 -8.16 13.75
N GLU A 666 11.57 -7.11 13.36
CA GLU A 666 11.55 -5.80 14.03
C GLU A 666 10.58 -4.81 13.37
N LEU A 667 10.51 -4.72 12.03
CA LEU A 667 9.68 -3.72 11.35
C LEU A 667 8.17 -3.95 11.55
N ILE A 668 7.72 -5.20 11.68
CA ILE A 668 6.30 -5.54 11.92
C ILE A 668 5.78 -5.11 13.30
N LYS A 669 6.65 -4.70 14.22
CA LYS A 669 6.26 -4.10 15.52
C LYS A 669 5.72 -2.67 15.36
N ILE A 670 5.75 -2.14 14.14
CA ILE A 670 5.43 -0.76 13.80
C ILE A 670 4.24 -0.78 12.84
N ASP A 671 3.22 0.05 13.11
CA ASP A 671 2.11 0.23 12.16
C ASP A 671 2.68 0.65 10.79
N PRO A 672 2.42 -0.09 9.69
CA PRO A 672 3.10 0.11 8.41
C PRO A 672 3.08 1.54 7.85
N LYS A 673 2.06 2.35 8.18
CA LYS A 673 1.98 3.77 7.77
C LYS A 673 3.11 4.65 8.38
N HIS A 674 3.82 4.14 9.38
CA HIS A 674 4.92 4.82 10.07
C HIS A 674 6.32 4.34 9.61
N ILE A 675 6.40 3.34 8.74
CA ILE A 675 7.66 2.79 8.19
C ILE A 675 8.21 3.68 7.03
N GLY A 676 7.54 4.79 6.68
CA GLY A 676 8.05 5.78 5.72
C GLY A 676 8.07 5.29 4.27
N ILE A 677 7.05 4.53 3.88
CA ILE A 677 6.97 3.74 2.65
C ILE A 677 6.77 4.54 1.35
N GLY A 678 6.49 5.85 1.44
CA GLY A 678 6.50 6.73 0.27
C GLY A 678 5.86 8.11 0.48
N THR A 679 5.99 8.97 -0.52
CA THR A 679 5.35 10.30 -0.55
C THR A 679 3.83 10.17 -0.69
N TYR A 680 3.07 11.14 -0.16
CA TYR A 680 1.60 11.18 -0.22
C TYR A 680 0.85 10.05 0.50
N GLN A 681 1.54 9.24 1.33
CA GLN A 681 0.92 8.17 2.15
C GLN A 681 -0.21 8.64 3.11
N HIS A 682 -0.32 9.94 3.39
CA HIS A 682 -1.40 10.53 4.20
C HIS A 682 -2.49 11.23 3.37
N ASP A 683 -2.29 11.30 2.05
CA ASP A 683 -3.19 11.95 1.09
C ASP A 683 -4.02 10.91 0.29
N VAL A 684 -3.91 9.63 0.65
CA VAL A 684 -4.70 8.49 0.16
C VAL A 684 -5.60 7.90 1.26
N SER A 685 -6.63 7.15 0.87
CA SER A 685 -7.55 6.41 1.74
C SER A 685 -6.82 5.52 2.76
N GLN A 686 -6.85 5.94 4.03
CA GLN A 686 -6.10 5.29 5.10
C GLN A 686 -6.61 3.87 5.45
N SER A 687 -7.87 3.55 5.14
CA SER A 687 -8.42 2.20 5.33
C SER A 687 -7.92 1.23 4.26
N LEU A 688 -7.94 1.64 2.98
CA LEU A 688 -7.39 0.85 1.87
C LEU A 688 -5.88 0.68 2.01
N LEU A 689 -5.17 1.76 2.36
CA LEU A 689 -3.74 1.73 2.66
C LEU A 689 -3.44 0.69 3.75
N ARG A 690 -4.12 0.77 4.90
CA ARG A 690 -3.90 -0.18 5.99
C ARG A 690 -4.17 -1.62 5.57
N ALA A 691 -5.30 -1.90 4.93
CA ALA A 691 -5.65 -3.26 4.51
C ALA A 691 -4.62 -3.85 3.53
N ALA A 692 -4.12 -3.04 2.59
CA ALA A 692 -3.08 -3.46 1.65
C ALA A 692 -1.75 -3.77 2.37
N LEU A 693 -1.30 -2.91 3.28
CA LEU A 693 -0.03 -3.09 3.99
C LEU A 693 -0.07 -4.21 5.03
N ASP A 694 -1.15 -4.33 5.80
CA ASP A 694 -1.38 -5.45 6.72
C ASP A 694 -1.39 -6.79 5.93
N GLY A 695 -1.92 -6.78 4.70
CA GLY A 695 -1.88 -7.90 3.77
C GLY A 695 -0.50 -8.23 3.19
N VAL A 696 0.38 -7.25 3.00
CA VAL A 696 1.80 -7.46 2.60
C VAL A 696 2.63 -7.98 3.78
N VAL A 697 2.39 -7.49 4.99
CA VAL A 697 3.02 -8.05 6.20
C VAL A 697 2.68 -9.53 6.34
N GLN A 698 1.41 -9.89 6.18
CA GLN A 698 0.98 -11.30 6.22
C GLN A 698 1.61 -12.14 5.10
N GLU A 699 1.72 -11.59 3.88
CA GLU A 699 2.38 -12.22 2.74
C GLU A 699 3.86 -12.51 3.01
N CYS A 700 4.65 -11.50 3.39
CA CYS A 700 6.08 -11.65 3.67
C CYS A 700 6.34 -12.62 4.83
N VAL A 701 5.62 -12.48 5.95
CA VAL A 701 5.76 -13.37 7.12
C VAL A 701 5.43 -14.82 6.76
N SER A 702 4.38 -15.05 5.97
CA SER A 702 3.99 -16.39 5.55
C SER A 702 4.99 -16.99 4.56
N PHE A 703 5.44 -16.24 3.55
CA PHE A 703 6.34 -16.78 2.53
C PHE A 703 7.74 -17.07 3.07
N VAL A 704 8.31 -16.22 3.93
CA VAL A 704 9.56 -16.52 4.65
C VAL A 704 9.39 -17.74 5.56
N GLY A 705 8.23 -17.85 6.22
CA GLY A 705 7.90 -18.94 7.13
C GLY A 705 8.68 -18.88 8.44
N VAL A 706 8.06 -19.28 9.55
CA VAL A 706 8.59 -18.97 10.90
C VAL A 706 8.65 -20.20 11.79
N ASP A 707 9.74 -20.35 12.54
CA ASP A 707 9.85 -21.42 13.55
C ASP A 707 9.00 -21.10 14.77
N ILE A 708 7.94 -21.89 15.00
CA ILE A 708 6.95 -21.62 16.05
C ILE A 708 7.52 -21.71 17.48
N ASN A 709 8.64 -22.42 17.66
CA ASN A 709 9.27 -22.58 18.98
C ASN A 709 10.01 -21.31 19.41
N ILE A 710 10.55 -20.52 18.47
CA ILE A 710 11.27 -19.26 18.74
C ILE A 710 10.53 -17.99 18.28
N CYS A 711 9.46 -18.12 17.48
CA CYS A 711 8.66 -17.01 16.98
C CYS A 711 8.04 -16.17 18.12
N SER A 712 8.10 -14.83 17.99
CA SER A 712 7.43 -13.90 18.91
C SER A 712 5.92 -13.86 18.68
N GLU A 713 5.15 -13.44 19.69
CA GLU A 713 3.69 -13.23 19.58
C GLU A 713 3.32 -12.24 18.46
N THR A 714 4.16 -11.21 18.25
CA THR A 714 3.99 -10.19 17.20
C THR A 714 4.28 -10.74 15.81
N LEU A 715 5.28 -11.60 15.64
CA LEU A 715 5.52 -12.26 14.34
C LEU A 715 4.44 -13.32 14.05
N MET A 716 4.01 -14.06 15.08
CA MET A 716 3.04 -15.15 14.94
C MET A 716 1.64 -14.67 14.58
N ARG A 717 1.20 -13.49 15.04
CA ARG A 717 -0.13 -12.94 14.69
C ARG A 717 -0.28 -12.57 13.21
N HIS A 718 0.81 -12.49 12.45
CA HIS A 718 0.80 -12.15 11.01
C HIS A 718 0.89 -13.37 10.08
N ILE A 719 1.08 -14.60 10.58
CA ILE A 719 1.01 -15.81 9.73
C ILE A 719 -0.39 -15.93 9.12
N ALA A 720 -0.49 -16.33 7.85
CA ALA A 720 -1.75 -16.73 7.22
C ALA A 720 -2.57 -17.68 8.12
N GLY A 721 -3.87 -17.41 8.26
CA GLY A 721 -4.76 -18.18 9.14
C GLY A 721 -4.65 -17.89 10.64
N LEU A 722 -3.65 -17.15 11.12
CA LEU A 722 -3.52 -16.74 12.52
C LEU A 722 -4.03 -15.32 12.78
N ASN A 723 -4.09 -14.95 14.07
CA ASN A 723 -4.40 -13.62 14.57
C ASN A 723 -3.89 -13.48 16.02
N ALA A 724 -3.99 -12.29 16.62
CA ALA A 724 -3.52 -12.02 18.00
C ALA A 724 -4.27 -12.79 19.12
N GLY A 725 -5.38 -13.48 18.83
CA GLY A 725 -5.98 -14.47 19.73
C GLY A 725 -5.29 -15.82 19.60
N ARG A 726 -5.24 -16.35 18.38
CA ARG A 726 -4.61 -17.66 18.06
C ARG A 726 -3.13 -17.69 18.44
N ALA A 727 -2.39 -16.60 18.20
CA ALA A 727 -0.97 -16.47 18.56
C ALA A 727 -0.73 -16.58 20.08
N ARG A 728 -1.58 -15.95 20.91
CA ARG A 728 -1.50 -16.09 22.37
C ARG A 728 -1.82 -17.51 22.82
N ASN A 729 -2.86 -18.13 22.27
CA ASN A 729 -3.22 -19.51 22.60
C ASN A 729 -2.10 -20.52 22.25
N ILE A 730 -1.32 -20.26 21.18
CA ILE A 730 -0.13 -21.07 20.82
C ILE A 730 1.00 -20.86 21.82
N MET A 731 1.25 -19.63 22.27
CA MET A 731 2.24 -19.33 23.32
C MET A 731 1.85 -19.97 24.66
N GLU A 732 0.61 -19.80 25.11
CA GLU A 732 0.04 -20.45 26.31
C GLU A 732 0.16 -21.99 26.23
N TRP A 733 -0.01 -22.58 25.05
CA TRP A 733 0.19 -24.02 24.84
C TRP A 733 1.67 -24.39 24.96
N LYS A 734 2.58 -23.63 24.36
CA LYS A 734 4.04 -23.88 24.40
C LYS A 734 4.59 -23.75 25.82
N GLU A 735 4.16 -22.75 26.56
CA GLU A 735 4.53 -22.52 27.97
C GLU A 735 4.05 -23.67 28.88
N LYS A 736 2.89 -24.27 28.57
CA LYS A 736 2.32 -25.38 29.35
C LYS A 736 2.85 -26.77 28.97
N ASN A 737 3.14 -27.03 27.69
CA ASN A 737 3.42 -28.38 27.18
C ASN A 737 4.86 -28.57 26.65
N GLY A 738 5.66 -27.49 26.58
CA GLY A 738 7.00 -27.50 25.98
C GLY A 738 6.99 -27.16 24.49
N PRO A 739 8.15 -27.30 23.79
CA PRO A 739 8.25 -27.03 22.37
C PRO A 739 7.40 -27.98 21.52
N PHE A 740 6.88 -27.48 20.40
CA PHE A 740 6.22 -28.30 19.40
C PHE A 740 7.24 -29.22 18.72
N LEU A 741 6.92 -30.52 18.67
CA LEU A 741 7.72 -31.56 18.02
C LEU A 741 7.34 -31.77 16.56
N ASN A 742 6.08 -31.48 16.21
CA ASN A 742 5.55 -31.58 14.86
C ASN A 742 4.33 -30.65 14.66
N ARG A 743 3.96 -30.40 13.41
CA ARG A 743 2.83 -29.53 13.03
C ARG A 743 1.51 -30.08 13.53
N GLU A 744 1.31 -31.40 13.59
CA GLU A 744 0.05 -32.02 14.02
C GLU A 744 -0.35 -31.62 15.46
N GLN A 745 0.62 -31.40 16.36
CA GLN A 745 0.37 -30.90 17.71
C GLN A 745 -0.32 -29.51 17.74
N LEU A 746 -0.24 -28.69 16.67
CA LEU A 746 -0.97 -27.43 16.58
C LEU A 746 -2.50 -27.64 16.65
N LYS A 747 -3.01 -28.80 16.22
CA LYS A 747 -4.45 -29.16 16.31
C LYS A 747 -4.93 -29.32 17.76
N LEU A 748 -4.00 -29.44 18.72
CA LEU A 748 -4.29 -29.49 20.16
C LEU A 748 -4.41 -28.09 20.79
N VAL A 749 -4.11 -27.02 20.03
CA VAL A 749 -4.18 -25.64 20.52
C VAL A 749 -5.62 -25.14 20.53
N LYS A 750 -6.07 -24.64 21.69
CA LYS A 750 -7.41 -24.08 21.91
C LYS A 750 -7.72 -23.00 20.86
N GLY A 751 -8.79 -23.17 20.09
CA GLY A 751 -9.25 -22.21 19.09
C GLY A 751 -8.53 -22.26 17.74
N LEU A 752 -7.59 -23.18 17.53
CA LEU A 752 -7.05 -23.48 16.20
C LEU A 752 -7.87 -24.58 15.50
N GLY A 753 -9.02 -24.18 14.93
CA GLY A 753 -9.87 -25.09 14.16
C GLY A 753 -9.22 -25.61 12.87
N PRO A 754 -9.78 -26.66 12.23
CA PRO A 754 -9.18 -27.32 11.06
C PRO A 754 -8.86 -26.38 9.89
N LYS A 755 -9.72 -25.39 9.62
CA LYS A 755 -9.46 -24.39 8.58
C LYS A 755 -8.27 -23.49 8.93
N SER A 756 -8.19 -23.00 10.18
CA SER A 756 -7.05 -22.23 10.68
C SER A 756 -5.74 -23.01 10.54
N PHE A 757 -5.76 -24.31 10.89
CA PHE A 757 -4.61 -25.21 10.71
C PHE A 757 -4.20 -25.33 9.23
N GLN A 758 -5.15 -25.60 8.32
CA GLN A 758 -4.87 -25.63 6.88
C GLN A 758 -4.25 -24.30 6.40
N GLN A 759 -4.73 -23.15 6.88
CA GLN A 759 -4.22 -21.86 6.44
C GLN A 759 -2.81 -21.52 6.98
N CYS A 760 -2.41 -22.05 8.15
CA CYS A 760 -1.12 -21.71 8.76
C CYS A 760 -0.03 -22.78 8.63
N ALA A 761 -0.37 -24.07 8.52
CA ALA A 761 0.57 -25.16 8.83
C ALA A 761 1.83 -25.18 7.93
N GLY A 762 1.70 -24.99 6.62
CA GLY A 762 2.83 -24.97 5.69
C GLY A 762 3.72 -23.72 5.78
N PHE A 763 3.30 -22.70 6.54
CA PHE A 763 4.10 -21.50 6.84
C PHE A 763 4.79 -21.57 8.20
N ILE A 764 4.39 -22.53 9.04
CA ILE A 764 5.00 -22.81 10.34
C ILE A 764 6.11 -23.85 10.15
N ARG A 765 7.32 -23.54 10.62
CA ARG A 765 8.47 -24.46 10.64
C ARG A 765 8.72 -24.97 12.05
N ILE A 766 9.37 -26.13 12.15
CA ILE A 766 9.84 -26.71 13.41
C ILE A 766 11.24 -27.27 13.17
N ASN A 767 12.27 -26.63 13.74
CA ASN A 767 13.66 -27.06 13.54
C ASN A 767 14.13 -28.01 14.65
N PRO A 768 14.97 -29.04 14.33
CA PRO A 768 15.52 -29.95 15.34
C PRO A 768 16.30 -29.22 16.45
N GLU A 769 16.99 -28.13 16.11
CA GLU A 769 17.81 -27.37 17.04
C GLU A 769 16.96 -26.62 18.08
N THR A 770 15.83 -26.04 17.69
CA THR A 770 14.94 -25.29 18.60
C THR A 770 14.08 -26.20 19.48
N VAL A 771 13.87 -27.45 19.05
CA VAL A 771 13.36 -28.52 19.91
C VAL A 771 14.41 -28.94 20.95
N ARG A 772 15.67 -29.15 20.53
CA ARG A 772 16.75 -29.61 21.42
C ARG A 772 17.22 -28.55 22.41
N SER A 773 17.38 -27.30 22.00
CA SER A 773 17.97 -26.23 22.84
C SER A 773 17.09 -25.81 24.02
N ASN A 774 15.79 -26.11 23.99
CA ASN A 774 14.87 -25.92 25.12
C ASN A 774 14.86 -27.09 26.12
N VAL A 775 15.52 -28.21 25.79
CA VAL A 775 15.81 -29.30 26.74
C VAL A 775 17.18 -28.99 27.35
N GLY A 776 17.16 -28.31 28.50
CA GLY A 776 18.35 -27.74 29.13
C GLY A 776 19.43 -28.77 29.49
N SER A 777 20.68 -28.28 29.61
CA SER A 777 21.90 -29.06 29.80
C SER A 777 21.88 -30.03 30.99
N GLY A 778 21.36 -31.24 30.77
CA GLY A 778 21.48 -32.41 31.64
C GLY A 778 21.95 -33.60 30.80
N GLY A 779 23.01 -34.28 31.24
CA GLY A 779 23.78 -35.17 30.37
C GLY A 779 23.28 -36.62 30.24
N LYS A 780 23.92 -37.32 29.28
CA LYS A 780 23.79 -38.73 28.87
C LYS A 780 22.65 -39.08 27.91
N GLU A 781 22.99 -40.01 27.04
CA GLU A 781 22.14 -40.56 25.98
C GLU A 781 21.17 -41.59 26.54
N GLY A 782 20.01 -41.75 25.89
CA GLY A 782 19.13 -42.92 26.06
C GLY A 782 18.33 -42.98 27.37
N LEU A 783 17.29 -42.16 27.49
CA LEU A 783 16.21 -42.34 28.46
C LEU A 783 14.87 -41.84 27.89
N GLU A 784 13.82 -42.64 28.04
CA GLU A 784 12.44 -42.23 27.73
C GLU A 784 11.99 -41.12 28.70
N VAL A 785 11.16 -40.18 28.25
CA VAL A 785 10.64 -39.08 29.09
C VAL A 785 9.29 -39.49 29.71
N PRO A 786 9.20 -39.75 31.03
CA PRO A 786 7.95 -40.18 31.67
C PRO A 786 7.05 -38.98 32.00
N LEU A 787 6.24 -38.54 31.03
CA LEU A 787 5.20 -37.55 31.27
C LEU A 787 4.12 -38.11 32.21
N LYS A 788 3.95 -37.48 33.39
CA LYS A 788 2.95 -37.88 34.39
C LYS A 788 1.53 -37.84 33.82
N GLN A 789 0.83 -38.96 33.89
CA GLN A 789 -0.57 -39.07 33.51
C GLN A 789 -1.49 -38.43 34.57
N THR A 790 -2.01 -37.23 34.31
CA THR A 790 -3.18 -36.68 35.02
C THR A 790 -4.46 -37.10 34.29
N ALA A 791 -5.10 -38.17 34.76
CA ALA A 791 -6.15 -38.88 34.02
C ALA A 791 -7.57 -38.31 34.20
N GLU A 792 -7.89 -37.17 33.56
CA GLU A 792 -9.29 -36.74 33.39
C GLU A 792 -9.92 -37.29 32.10
N LYS A 793 -10.65 -38.42 32.21
CA LYS A 793 -11.30 -39.09 31.07
C LYS A 793 -12.59 -38.36 30.63
N LYS A 794 -12.49 -37.40 29.70
CA LYS A 794 -13.62 -36.98 28.85
C LYS A 794 -13.47 -37.54 27.43
N LYS A 795 -14.37 -38.47 27.05
CA LYS A 795 -14.43 -39.06 25.70
C LYS A 795 -14.84 -38.00 24.66
N VAL A 796 -13.89 -37.52 23.87
CA VAL A 796 -14.17 -36.99 22.53
C VAL A 796 -14.07 -38.16 21.53
N LYS A 797 -15.05 -38.30 20.64
CA LYS A 797 -15.16 -39.45 19.74
C LYS A 797 -14.77 -39.05 18.31
N GLY A 798 -13.57 -39.41 17.89
CA GLY A 798 -13.11 -39.29 16.49
C GLY A 798 -12.13 -38.16 16.19
N SER A 799 -10.83 -38.45 16.30
CA SER A 799 -9.74 -37.89 15.47
C SER A 799 -8.52 -38.80 15.61
N GLY A 800 -7.59 -38.77 14.66
CA GLY A 800 -6.47 -39.71 14.57
C GLY A 800 -5.46 -39.60 15.72
N SER A 801 -4.65 -40.66 15.89
CA SER A 801 -3.53 -40.69 16.83
C SER A 801 -2.45 -39.71 16.38
N THR A 802 -2.28 -38.60 17.09
CA THR A 802 -1.15 -37.68 16.89
C THR A 802 0.15 -38.36 17.31
N SER A 803 1.02 -38.67 16.34
CA SER A 803 2.36 -39.17 16.60
C SER A 803 3.19 -38.14 17.37
N ASN A 804 3.80 -38.51 18.50
CA ASN A 804 4.71 -37.64 19.26
C ASN A 804 6.17 -37.69 18.75
N GLN A 805 6.37 -38.04 17.48
CA GLN A 805 7.68 -38.08 16.84
C GLN A 805 7.92 -36.82 15.99
N PHE A 806 9.18 -36.43 15.84
CA PHE A 806 9.60 -35.35 14.95
C PHE A 806 9.46 -35.77 13.48
N ASN A 807 8.96 -34.87 12.63
CA ASN A 807 8.80 -35.11 11.19
C ASN A 807 9.73 -34.18 10.39
N PRO A 808 10.72 -34.70 9.64
CA PRO A 808 11.64 -33.87 8.84
C PRO A 808 10.95 -32.91 7.86
N LEU A 809 9.76 -33.27 7.33
CA LEU A 809 8.99 -32.42 6.41
C LEU A 809 8.47 -31.13 7.08
N ASP A 810 8.36 -31.08 8.41
CA ASP A 810 7.87 -29.90 9.15
C ASP A 810 8.88 -28.72 9.14
N GLN A 811 10.11 -28.94 8.65
CA GLN A 811 11.09 -27.88 8.37
C GLN A 811 10.83 -27.15 7.03
N THR A 812 10.12 -27.82 6.10
CA THR A 812 10.02 -27.46 4.67
C THR A 812 8.80 -26.57 4.37
N CYS A 813 8.73 -26.02 3.17
CA CYS A 813 7.53 -25.33 2.67
C CYS A 813 6.36 -26.27 2.30
N ILE A 814 6.55 -27.59 2.36
CA ILE A 814 5.53 -28.58 1.95
C ILE A 814 4.37 -28.56 2.93
N HIS A 815 3.14 -28.47 2.44
CA HIS A 815 1.95 -28.47 3.28
C HIS A 815 1.61 -29.90 3.77
N PRO A 816 1.12 -30.10 5.03
CA PRO A 816 0.74 -31.42 5.54
C PRO A 816 -0.29 -32.19 4.69
N GLU A 817 -1.13 -31.50 3.90
CA GLU A 817 -2.06 -32.19 2.99
C GLU A 817 -1.35 -32.92 1.82
N SER A 818 -0.09 -32.59 1.55
CA SER A 818 0.74 -33.17 0.49
C SER A 818 1.78 -34.18 0.99
N TYR A 819 1.83 -34.50 2.28
CA TYR A 819 2.85 -35.41 2.84
C TYR A 819 2.77 -36.83 2.27
N SER A 820 1.56 -37.35 2.00
CA SER A 820 1.37 -38.64 1.33
C SER A 820 1.84 -38.66 -0.13
N ILE A 821 1.96 -37.48 -0.76
CA ILE A 821 2.50 -37.30 -2.11
C ILE A 821 4.03 -37.25 -2.04
N ALA A 822 4.58 -36.45 -1.13
CA ALA A 822 6.03 -36.34 -0.90
C ALA A 822 6.67 -37.68 -0.51
N LEU A 823 6.02 -38.48 0.35
CA LEU A 823 6.50 -39.82 0.73
C LEU A 823 6.50 -40.81 -0.45
N ARG A 824 5.48 -40.77 -1.32
CA ARG A 824 5.43 -41.59 -2.54
C ARG A 824 6.50 -41.16 -3.54
N PHE A 825 6.72 -39.86 -3.72
CA PHE A 825 7.78 -39.32 -4.57
C PHE A 825 9.18 -39.73 -4.08
N LEU A 826 9.48 -39.55 -2.78
CA LEU A 826 10.73 -40.03 -2.16
C LEU A 826 10.97 -41.52 -2.41
N SER A 827 9.93 -42.35 -2.24
CA SER A 827 9.99 -43.80 -2.50
C SER A 827 10.29 -44.11 -3.98
N GLN A 828 9.71 -43.34 -4.91
CA GLN A 828 9.86 -43.50 -6.36
C GLN A 828 11.26 -43.11 -6.88
N ILE A 829 12.01 -42.29 -6.13
CA ILE A 829 13.39 -41.87 -6.45
C ILE A 829 14.46 -42.55 -5.57
N GLY A 830 14.06 -43.44 -4.65
CA GLY A 830 14.97 -44.13 -3.73
C GLY A 830 15.52 -43.28 -2.57
N GLY A 831 14.88 -42.13 -2.28
CA GLY A 831 15.29 -41.19 -1.24
C GLY A 831 14.65 -41.45 0.13
N SER A 832 15.35 -41.05 1.21
CA SER A 832 14.87 -41.16 2.59
C SER A 832 14.56 -39.78 3.20
N LEU A 833 13.58 -39.73 4.11
CA LEU A 833 13.24 -38.52 4.88
C LEU A 833 14.44 -37.88 5.59
N ASN A 834 15.38 -38.71 6.06
CA ASN A 834 16.59 -38.25 6.77
C ASN A 834 17.61 -37.58 5.83
N GLN A 835 17.38 -37.61 4.51
CA GLN A 835 18.21 -36.98 3.48
C GLN A 835 17.61 -35.66 2.95
N THR A 836 16.50 -35.18 3.53
CA THR A 836 15.87 -33.89 3.17
C THR A 836 16.90 -32.75 3.21
N GLY A 837 17.00 -31.97 2.13
CA GLY A 837 17.99 -30.88 2.00
C GLY A 837 19.44 -31.32 1.80
N SER A 838 19.72 -32.62 1.61
CA SER A 838 21.07 -33.12 1.31
C SER A 838 21.40 -33.06 -0.19
N VAL A 839 22.68 -32.86 -0.51
CA VAL A 839 23.19 -32.80 -1.89
C VAL A 839 22.87 -34.09 -2.67
N ALA A 840 22.99 -35.26 -2.03
CA ALA A 840 22.72 -36.56 -2.66
C ALA A 840 21.23 -36.73 -3.03
N LEU A 841 20.31 -36.32 -2.13
CA LEU A 841 18.88 -36.32 -2.45
C LEU A 841 18.57 -35.33 -3.58
N ARG A 842 19.17 -34.13 -3.53
CA ARG A 842 18.99 -33.10 -4.55
C ARG A 842 19.42 -33.58 -5.94
N GLN A 843 20.62 -34.16 -6.07
CA GLN A 843 21.10 -34.75 -7.33
C GLN A 843 20.19 -35.88 -7.84
N SER A 844 19.63 -36.68 -6.93
CA SER A 844 18.69 -37.76 -7.27
C SER A 844 17.34 -37.21 -7.79
N ILE A 845 16.82 -36.15 -7.16
CA ILE A 845 15.63 -35.43 -7.60
C ILE A 845 15.87 -34.78 -8.98
N GLU A 846 16.94 -34.01 -9.14
CA GLU A 846 17.30 -33.33 -10.39
C GLU A 846 17.44 -34.34 -11.54
N SER A 847 18.09 -35.49 -11.30
CA SER A 847 18.21 -36.59 -12.28
C SER A 847 16.87 -37.23 -12.63
N SER A 848 15.98 -37.45 -11.65
CA SER A 848 14.65 -38.00 -11.90
C SER A 848 13.75 -37.02 -12.67
N VAL A 849 13.82 -35.72 -12.37
CA VAL A 849 13.04 -34.68 -13.06
C VAL A 849 13.54 -34.51 -14.49
N LYS A 850 14.86 -34.41 -14.72
CA LYS A 850 15.44 -34.26 -16.06
C LYS A 850 15.28 -35.51 -16.95
N SER A 851 15.09 -36.71 -16.38
CA SER A 851 14.88 -37.95 -17.15
C SER A 851 13.42 -38.32 -17.43
N ARG A 852 12.46 -37.91 -16.58
CA ARG A 852 11.04 -38.26 -16.74
C ARG A 852 10.11 -37.09 -17.07
N GLY A 853 10.51 -35.85 -16.77
CA GLY A 853 9.66 -34.67 -16.88
C GLY A 853 8.68 -34.53 -15.71
N LEU A 854 8.45 -33.28 -15.28
CA LEU A 854 7.63 -32.97 -14.10
C LEU A 854 6.16 -33.41 -14.26
N ASP A 855 5.56 -33.16 -15.44
CA ASP A 855 4.17 -33.54 -15.73
C ASP A 855 3.89 -35.04 -15.64
N VAL A 856 4.84 -35.87 -16.08
CA VAL A 856 4.70 -37.33 -16.07
C VAL A 856 4.80 -37.84 -14.64
N LEU A 857 5.75 -37.32 -13.87
CA LEU A 857 5.88 -37.62 -12.43
C LEU A 857 4.63 -37.19 -11.66
N ALA A 858 4.12 -35.98 -11.90
CA ALA A 858 2.91 -35.45 -11.26
C ALA A 858 1.68 -36.33 -11.55
N LYS A 859 1.48 -36.71 -12.82
CA LYS A 859 0.42 -37.66 -13.23
C LYS A 859 0.59 -39.04 -12.58
N SER A 860 1.82 -39.55 -12.46
CA SER A 860 2.09 -40.83 -11.79
C SER A 860 1.83 -40.84 -10.28
N LEU A 861 1.79 -39.65 -9.66
CA LEU A 861 1.58 -39.46 -8.23
C LEU A 861 0.15 -38.99 -7.88
N ASP A 862 -0.73 -38.82 -8.87
CA ASP A 862 -2.06 -38.21 -8.72
C ASP A 862 -1.97 -36.81 -8.07
N THR A 863 -1.18 -35.92 -8.69
CA THR A 863 -0.96 -34.54 -8.25
C THR A 863 -0.74 -33.59 -9.42
N THR A 864 -0.67 -32.28 -9.15
CA THR A 864 -0.44 -31.24 -10.18
C THR A 864 1.06 -30.95 -10.33
N PRO A 865 1.54 -30.46 -11.48
CA PRO A 865 2.94 -30.09 -11.67
C PRO A 865 3.42 -29.05 -10.64
N GLU A 866 2.58 -28.08 -10.28
CA GLU A 866 2.89 -27.02 -9.30
C GLU A 866 3.01 -27.58 -7.89
N THR A 867 2.14 -28.52 -7.52
CA THR A 867 2.19 -29.21 -6.22
C THR A 867 3.43 -30.09 -6.13
N LEU A 868 3.80 -30.77 -7.22
CA LEU A 868 5.03 -31.56 -7.26
C LEU A 868 6.29 -30.67 -7.26
N GLN A 869 6.29 -29.53 -7.95
CA GLN A 869 7.39 -28.56 -7.89
C GLN A 869 7.59 -28.06 -6.47
N LEU A 870 6.52 -27.69 -5.75
CA LEU A 870 6.63 -27.26 -4.36
C LEU A 870 7.16 -28.38 -3.43
N ILE A 871 6.88 -29.65 -3.74
CA ILE A 871 7.48 -30.80 -3.05
C ILE A 871 8.98 -30.92 -3.39
N VAL A 872 9.36 -30.76 -4.66
CA VAL A 872 10.76 -30.74 -5.12
C VAL A 872 11.54 -29.62 -4.43
N ASP A 873 11.02 -28.39 -4.44
CA ASP A 873 11.61 -27.22 -3.78
C ASP A 873 11.80 -27.50 -2.28
N GLY A 874 10.76 -27.98 -1.59
CA GLY A 874 10.80 -28.26 -0.17
C GLY A 874 11.73 -29.41 0.23
N LEU A 875 11.95 -30.39 -0.64
CA LEU A 875 12.89 -31.51 -0.40
C LEU A 875 14.35 -31.15 -0.76
N THR A 876 14.58 -30.20 -1.66
CA THR A 876 15.91 -29.78 -2.12
C THR A 876 16.49 -28.59 -1.35
N GLN A 877 15.64 -27.78 -0.68
CA GLN A 877 16.08 -26.69 0.20
C GLN A 877 16.91 -27.19 1.39
N PRO A 878 18.05 -26.54 1.71
CA PRO A 878 18.89 -26.91 2.84
C PRO A 878 18.20 -26.61 4.20
N PRO A 879 18.59 -27.30 5.29
CA PRO A 879 18.14 -26.96 6.64
C PRO A 879 18.37 -25.49 6.96
N GLY A 880 17.36 -24.81 7.53
CA GLY A 880 17.45 -23.39 7.88
C GLY A 880 17.36 -22.39 6.70
N PHE A 881 17.06 -22.84 5.48
CA PHE A 881 16.86 -21.98 4.30
C PHE A 881 15.95 -20.78 4.58
N ASP A 882 16.33 -19.59 4.14
CA ASP A 882 15.56 -18.35 4.30
C ASP A 882 15.56 -17.63 2.94
N ILE A 883 14.38 -17.47 2.33
CA ILE A 883 14.23 -16.90 0.97
C ILE A 883 14.81 -15.49 0.82
N ARG A 884 15.13 -14.82 1.93
CA ARG A 884 15.72 -13.48 1.96
C ARG A 884 17.23 -13.47 1.67
N GLN A 885 17.87 -14.62 1.51
CA GLN A 885 19.28 -14.70 1.08
C GLN A 885 19.47 -14.10 -0.33
N ASP A 886 18.47 -14.26 -1.19
CA ASP A 886 18.43 -13.75 -2.58
C ASP A 886 17.93 -12.29 -2.67
N PHE A 887 17.74 -11.62 -1.53
CA PHE A 887 17.24 -10.24 -1.43
C PHE A 887 18.34 -9.28 -0.93
N GLU A 888 18.04 -7.98 -0.98
CA GLU A 888 18.97 -6.92 -0.60
C GLU A 888 19.61 -7.13 0.78
N GLN A 889 20.94 -7.13 0.79
CA GLN A 889 21.76 -7.27 1.98
C GLN A 889 22.16 -5.89 2.53
N ALA A 890 22.48 -5.82 3.82
CA ALA A 890 22.97 -4.59 4.45
C ALA A 890 24.36 -4.21 3.91
N ASP A 891 24.50 -2.95 3.49
CA ASP A 891 25.72 -2.42 2.88
C ASP A 891 26.76 -2.06 3.96
N PHE A 892 27.70 -2.97 4.21
CA PHE A 892 28.73 -2.80 5.25
C PHE A 892 29.98 -2.11 4.72
N LYS A 893 30.20 -0.90 5.21
CA LYS A 893 31.31 -0.02 4.85
C LYS A 893 32.39 -0.03 5.94
N ARG A 894 33.61 0.30 5.52
CA ARG A 894 34.77 0.57 6.38
C ARG A 894 35.25 2.02 6.24
N GLU A 895 34.85 2.68 5.16
CA GLU A 895 35.26 4.03 4.80
C GLU A 895 34.07 4.81 4.24
N ILE A 896 33.92 6.07 4.65
CA ILE A 896 33.31 7.09 3.81
C ILE A 896 34.31 7.47 2.73
N VAL A 897 33.81 7.59 1.49
CA VAL A 897 34.39 8.43 0.46
C VAL A 897 33.73 9.80 0.60
N SER A 898 34.44 10.82 1.08
CA SER A 898 33.93 12.19 1.07
C SER A 898 33.73 12.64 -0.38
N MET A 899 32.94 13.70 -0.64
CA MET A 899 32.97 14.31 -1.98
C MET A 899 34.38 14.82 -2.33
N ASN A 900 35.21 15.13 -1.33
CA ASN A 900 36.63 15.49 -1.49
C ASN A 900 37.54 14.28 -1.74
N ASP A 901 37.10 13.05 -1.43
CA ASP A 901 37.87 11.81 -1.60
C ASP A 901 37.58 11.16 -2.97
N LEU A 902 36.57 11.66 -3.69
CA LEU A 902 36.25 11.25 -5.06
C LEU A 902 37.28 11.80 -6.03
N HIS A 903 37.88 10.91 -6.82
CA HIS A 903 38.67 11.26 -7.99
C HIS A 903 38.00 10.72 -9.27
N ASP A 904 38.28 11.35 -10.41
CA ASP A 904 37.78 10.85 -11.69
C ASP A 904 38.37 9.46 -12.00
N GLY A 905 37.57 8.61 -12.64
CA GLY A 905 37.88 7.20 -12.88
C GLY A 905 37.58 6.25 -11.71
N MET A 906 37.34 6.74 -10.49
CA MET A 906 37.02 5.90 -9.33
C MET A 906 35.77 5.04 -9.59
N VAL A 907 35.82 3.75 -9.26
CA VAL A 907 34.68 2.83 -9.36
C VAL A 907 34.06 2.63 -7.97
N LEU A 908 32.74 2.80 -7.89
CA LEU A 908 31.97 2.73 -6.65
C LEU A 908 30.69 1.93 -6.87
N THR A 909 30.13 1.39 -5.79
CA THR A 909 28.75 0.89 -5.79
C THR A 909 27.82 1.96 -5.20
N GLY A 910 26.62 2.09 -5.77
CA GLY A 910 25.60 3.02 -5.29
C GLY A 910 24.19 2.49 -5.48
N ARG A 911 23.21 3.26 -5.01
CA ARG A 911 21.79 2.95 -5.13
C ARG A 911 21.04 4.08 -5.83
N VAL A 912 20.22 3.75 -6.83
CA VAL A 912 19.39 4.74 -7.53
C VAL A 912 18.37 5.34 -6.55
N THR A 913 18.42 6.65 -6.33
CA THR A 913 17.50 7.37 -5.42
C THR A 913 16.30 7.95 -6.14
N ASN A 914 16.46 8.35 -7.41
CA ASN A 914 15.40 8.95 -8.22
C ASN A 914 15.75 8.84 -9.71
N THR A 915 14.74 8.85 -10.58
CA THR A 915 14.88 8.65 -12.03
C THR A 915 14.11 9.71 -12.80
N ALA A 916 14.80 10.48 -13.65
CA ALA A 916 14.24 11.58 -14.42
C ALA A 916 14.42 11.35 -15.92
N LEU A 917 13.70 12.11 -16.75
CA LEU A 917 13.76 12.01 -18.21
C LEU A 917 15.15 12.27 -18.83
N PHE A 918 16.09 12.83 -18.06
CA PHE A 918 17.46 13.13 -18.48
C PHE A 918 18.55 12.24 -17.84
N GLY A 919 18.20 11.41 -16.86
CA GLY A 919 19.15 10.54 -16.16
C GLY A 919 18.66 9.98 -14.83
N ALA A 920 19.47 9.09 -14.24
CA ALA A 920 19.22 8.50 -12.92
C ALA A 920 20.13 9.15 -11.86
N PHE A 921 19.55 9.51 -10.71
CA PHE A 921 20.29 9.95 -9.54
C PHE A 921 20.66 8.75 -8.68
N VAL A 922 21.93 8.66 -8.26
CA VAL A 922 22.49 7.53 -7.52
C VAL A 922 23.19 8.04 -6.28
N ASP A 923 22.80 7.57 -5.10
CA ASP A 923 23.58 7.77 -3.88
C ASP A 923 24.72 6.75 -3.82
N ILE A 924 25.95 7.27 -3.80
CA ILE A 924 27.21 6.54 -3.65
C ILE A 924 27.79 6.67 -2.22
N GLY A 925 27.02 7.21 -1.27
CA GLY A 925 27.41 7.37 0.13
C GLY A 925 28.14 8.67 0.46
N VAL A 926 28.33 9.58 -0.50
CA VAL A 926 29.07 10.84 -0.31
C VAL A 926 28.18 12.01 0.17
N GLY A 927 26.93 11.73 0.57
CA GLY A 927 25.96 12.73 1.01
C GLY A 927 25.36 13.61 -0.10
N ARG A 928 25.73 13.39 -1.37
CA ARG A 928 25.10 13.94 -2.57
C ARG A 928 24.92 12.81 -3.58
N SER A 929 23.72 12.66 -4.13
CA SER A 929 23.53 11.73 -5.26
C SER A 929 24.22 12.28 -6.50
N GLY A 930 25.07 11.45 -7.12
CA GLY A 930 25.59 11.72 -8.46
C GLY A 930 24.50 11.48 -9.51
N LEU A 931 24.64 12.12 -10.67
CA LEU A 931 23.75 11.91 -11.81
C LEU A 931 24.44 11.00 -12.83
N ILE A 932 23.75 9.97 -13.31
CA ILE A 932 24.05 9.26 -14.55
C ILE A 932 23.17 9.86 -15.66
N PRO A 933 23.68 10.76 -16.52
CA PRO A 933 22.98 11.20 -17.73
C PRO A 933 22.58 10.03 -18.64
N ASN A 934 21.43 10.11 -19.32
CA ASN A 934 20.93 9.05 -20.22
C ASN A 934 21.97 8.49 -21.21
N ARG A 935 22.88 9.34 -21.74
CA ARG A 935 23.95 8.93 -22.67
C ARG A 935 24.91 7.86 -22.12
N PHE A 936 24.99 7.73 -20.80
CA PHE A 936 25.82 6.76 -20.08
C PHE A 936 25.08 5.48 -19.70
N ILE A 937 23.74 5.46 -19.87
CA ILE A 937 22.88 4.30 -19.61
C ILE A 937 22.62 3.56 -20.95
N THR A 938 23.66 2.95 -21.50
CA THR A 938 23.55 2.24 -22.80
C THR A 938 22.86 0.88 -22.65
N PRO A 939 22.11 0.38 -23.66
CA PRO A 939 21.40 -0.90 -23.56
C PRO A 939 22.30 -2.11 -23.29
N GLU A 940 23.56 -2.04 -23.70
CA GLU A 940 24.58 -3.09 -23.48
C GLU A 940 24.89 -3.28 -21.99
N LYS A 941 24.90 -2.19 -21.21
CA LYS A 941 25.15 -2.17 -19.75
C LYS A 941 23.93 -2.61 -18.93
N LEU A 942 22.79 -2.85 -19.58
CA LEU A 942 21.54 -3.30 -18.98
C LEU A 942 21.29 -4.79 -19.27
N PRO A 943 20.70 -5.55 -18.34
CA PRO A 943 20.31 -6.94 -18.58
C PRO A 943 19.10 -7.01 -19.52
N ALA A 944 18.92 -8.15 -20.19
CA ALA A 944 18.06 -8.28 -21.39
C ALA A 944 16.56 -8.01 -21.13
N ASP A 945 16.11 -8.26 -19.91
CA ASP A 945 14.80 -7.94 -19.34
C ASP A 945 14.55 -6.43 -19.27
N GLN A 946 15.51 -5.65 -18.76
CA GLN A 946 15.35 -4.21 -18.54
C GLN A 946 15.47 -3.37 -19.83
N ARG A 947 16.13 -3.88 -20.88
CA ARG A 947 16.33 -3.19 -22.19
C ARG A 947 15.04 -2.72 -22.89
N ARG A 948 13.86 -3.16 -22.44
CA ARG A 948 12.55 -2.80 -23.02
C ARG A 948 11.72 -1.81 -22.19
N ARG A 949 12.29 -1.24 -21.12
CA ARG A 949 11.63 -0.27 -20.22
C ARG A 949 11.71 1.16 -20.76
N SER A 950 10.74 2.01 -20.37
CA SER A 950 10.70 3.44 -20.73
C SER A 950 11.63 4.33 -19.89
N LEU A 951 12.05 3.83 -18.72
CA LEU A 951 13.16 4.32 -17.93
C LEU A 951 14.12 3.15 -17.76
N ALA A 952 15.40 3.37 -18.06
CA ALA A 952 16.41 2.32 -18.15
C ALA A 952 16.97 1.86 -16.80
N LEU A 953 16.75 2.66 -15.74
CA LEU A 953 16.98 2.34 -14.34
C LEU A 953 15.73 2.74 -13.54
N GLY A 954 15.55 2.16 -12.35
CA GLY A 954 14.45 2.39 -11.42
C GLY A 954 14.93 2.75 -10.00
N PRO A 955 14.17 3.54 -9.22
CA PRO A 955 14.53 3.84 -7.83
C PRO A 955 14.64 2.58 -6.97
N GLY A 956 15.69 2.51 -6.15
CA GLY A 956 16.01 1.38 -5.29
C GLY A 956 17.09 0.45 -5.84
N GLU A 957 17.30 0.40 -7.16
CA GLU A 957 18.26 -0.50 -7.81
C GLU A 957 19.71 -0.24 -7.36
N ARG A 958 20.50 -1.31 -7.22
CA ARG A 958 21.95 -1.23 -6.98
C ARG A 958 22.69 -1.17 -8.31
N VAL A 959 23.67 -0.27 -8.40
CA VAL A 959 24.46 -0.02 -9.60
C VAL A 959 25.94 0.07 -9.25
N GLU A 960 26.78 -0.49 -10.11
CA GLU A 960 28.21 -0.21 -10.12
C GLU A 960 28.44 0.95 -11.09
N VAL A 961 29.12 1.99 -10.63
CA VAL A 961 29.25 3.28 -11.31
C VAL A 961 30.69 3.75 -11.31
N ARG A 962 31.08 4.48 -12.36
CA ARG A 962 32.37 5.17 -12.45
C ARG A 962 32.18 6.67 -12.26
N VAL A 963 33.02 7.29 -11.44
CA VAL A 963 33.11 8.75 -11.34
C VAL A 963 33.70 9.29 -12.64
N ILE A 964 32.98 10.19 -13.30
CA ILE A 964 33.39 10.83 -14.56
C ILE A 964 33.82 12.28 -14.32
N ASN A 965 33.19 12.98 -13.37
CA ASN A 965 33.57 14.33 -12.99
C ASN A 965 33.04 14.72 -11.60
N VAL A 966 33.85 15.41 -10.81
CA VAL A 966 33.50 15.94 -9.47
C VAL A 966 33.58 17.48 -9.45
N ASP A 967 32.43 18.16 -9.50
CA ASP A 967 32.32 19.62 -9.39
C ASP A 967 32.08 20.00 -7.92
N LEU A 968 33.18 20.17 -7.18
CA LEU A 968 33.18 20.58 -5.76
C LEU A 968 32.50 21.94 -5.55
N GLN A 969 32.69 22.90 -6.46
CA GLN A 969 32.12 24.25 -6.34
C GLN A 969 30.58 24.22 -6.38
N ARG A 970 30.00 23.43 -7.29
CA ARG A 970 28.54 23.30 -7.45
C ARG A 970 27.92 22.13 -6.70
N ASN A 971 28.73 21.35 -5.96
CA ASN A 971 28.32 20.12 -5.26
C ASN A 971 27.62 19.12 -6.22
N ARG A 972 28.20 18.89 -7.40
CA ARG A 972 27.69 17.95 -8.42
C ARG A 972 28.70 16.84 -8.70
N ILE A 973 28.19 15.65 -8.98
CA ILE A 973 28.98 14.47 -9.36
C ILE A 973 28.34 13.89 -10.61
N THR A 974 29.15 13.66 -11.64
CA THR A 974 28.72 12.97 -12.87
C THR A 974 29.23 11.55 -12.84
N LEU A 975 28.35 10.60 -13.11
CA LEU A 975 28.60 9.16 -13.07
C LEU A 975 28.36 8.54 -14.45
N ASP A 976 29.14 7.51 -14.78
CA ASP A 976 28.85 6.53 -15.83
C ASP A 976 28.34 5.24 -15.18
N LEU A 977 27.37 4.57 -15.80
CA LEU A 977 26.96 3.23 -15.38
C LEU A 977 28.04 2.23 -15.82
N ILE A 978 28.39 1.25 -15.00
CA ILE A 978 29.16 0.07 -15.45
C ILE A 978 28.18 -1.08 -15.71
N ARG A 979 27.39 -1.42 -14.69
CA ARG A 979 26.35 -2.46 -14.72
C ARG A 979 25.36 -2.25 -13.57
N LEU A 980 24.18 -2.87 -13.66
CA LEU A 980 23.41 -3.16 -12.45
C LEU A 980 24.09 -4.27 -11.64
N LEU A 981 23.91 -4.18 -10.32
CA LEU A 981 24.24 -5.25 -9.37
C LEU A 981 22.92 -5.88 -8.95
N ARG A 982 22.77 -7.19 -9.17
CA ARG A 982 21.73 -8.01 -8.55
C ARG A 982 22.22 -8.36 -7.14
#